data_AF-A0A433NQM7-F1
#
_entry.id   AF-A0A433NQM7-F1
#
_cell.length_a   1.000
_cell.length_b   1.000
_cell.length_c   1.000
_cell.angle_alpha   90.00
_cell.angle_beta   90.00
_cell.angle_gamma   90.00
#
_symmetry.space_group_name_H-M   'P 1'
#
loop_
_entity.id
_entity.type
_entity.pdbx_description
1 polymer ?
#
loop_
_entity_poly.entity_id
_entity_poly.type
_entity_poly.pdbx_seq_one_letter_code
_entity_poly.pdbx_strand_id
1 'polypeptide(L)'
;MTERDIPESWSQNGNMQPDPMTRLSQSQQGVPTNGSTPKSAKRSKHSNSEPTSQQDDLHTQPTLPPGGRSSKKLPRWVKSWVVWVLLLTIIPGTIGFMAMAMLLKLPAAPNCPSIFWPLASASVRLHCAQLAASKQTVKDLLQAIALVKQLPRSHPLRPEIDRFIEEWSRDIVKLASESFHAGKLEEAITTVRQIPEDVPAFKLVEEEISNWQSIWADAENIYNEAEAKMRDQKWHDAFMTAARLLRVDNRYWASLKYDELNRLITVAREDGEKLAKAEGLAQSGKIDNLIKAIKLVESIDKSSYVYQKAQEAIPNFGRQMLELAQQKLDQRNADEAISIAQQIPPITGLELETEDFIALAEAQRNAWVGNVAGLETAIAQASQIDPSRPSYEKAQQLIAFWQLEIEDVARLDRARSLALQGSIPELAAAITEAQQIPDTNPRAQEAKQEINSWTAQIQTIEDRPFLERAEQIALLEDVNSLQAAIAEASQITRGRALYREARRKIANWTAKIQRIQDQPILDQARNLASVGNLSGAITVARQIPPGRALSGEAQAAIDDWQGQIDATENWRKARAAALSASPEALAEAIRLANRVPVNSILRSDVNIAIDQWGQQILQISRSQSQSDILKAIETAKLIPRGTAAYSEAQEQIRTWRELLNPEPQPQFQPPPPSTQLPTPLTIEGQ
;
A
#
# COMPACT_ATOMS: atom_id res chain seq x y z
N MET A 1 42.31 -11.28 29.27
CA MET A 1 40.96 -10.87 29.69
C MET A 1 39.98 -11.85 29.09
N THR A 2 38.97 -12.26 29.84
CA THR A 2 38.29 -13.56 29.67
C THR A 2 36.76 -13.43 29.70
N GLU A 3 36.11 -14.23 28.84
CA GLU A 3 34.83 -14.95 29.07
C GLU A 3 33.45 -14.26 29.18
N ARG A 4 32.48 -14.97 28.56
CA ARG A 4 31.08 -15.29 28.94
C ARG A 4 29.88 -14.35 28.62
N ASP A 5 29.09 -14.77 27.63
CA ASP A 5 27.86 -15.61 27.75
C ASP A 5 26.66 -15.22 28.66
N ILE A 6 25.55 -14.90 27.95
CA ILE A 6 24.10 -15.19 28.16
C ILE A 6 23.33 -14.61 29.40
N PRO A 7 21.97 -14.67 29.50
CA PRO A 7 21.14 -13.46 29.58
C PRO A 7 20.18 -13.43 30.79
N GLU A 8 19.25 -12.46 30.86
CA GLU A 8 17.98 -12.71 31.58
C GLU A 8 16.76 -11.89 31.14
N SER A 9 15.60 -12.41 31.56
CA SER A 9 14.23 -12.07 31.16
C SER A 9 13.61 -10.88 31.89
N TRP A 10 12.52 -10.33 31.33
CA TRP A 10 11.48 -9.67 32.12
C TRP A 10 10.16 -10.44 32.02
N SER A 11 9.53 -10.67 33.16
CA SER A 11 8.22 -11.32 33.29
C SER A 11 7.35 -10.55 34.31
N GLN A 12 6.06 -10.93 34.33
CA GLN A 12 4.96 -10.56 35.25
C GLN A 12 3.89 -9.62 34.67
N ASN A 13 2.74 -10.19 34.32
CA ASN A 13 1.67 -10.37 35.30
C ASN A 13 0.66 -11.42 34.82
N GLY A 14 0.25 -12.32 35.71
CA GLY A 14 -0.81 -13.31 35.43
C GLY A 14 -2.09 -12.97 36.19
N ASN A 15 -3.22 -13.57 35.78
CA ASN A 15 -3.88 -14.57 36.63
C ASN A 15 -5.14 -15.17 36.00
N MET A 16 -5.17 -16.51 35.99
CA MET A 16 -6.24 -17.35 36.57
C MET A 16 -7.69 -17.19 36.07
N GLN A 17 -8.12 -18.14 35.24
CA GLN A 17 -9.53 -18.43 34.95
C GLN A 17 -10.16 -19.36 35.99
N PRO A 18 -11.48 -19.23 36.18
CA PRO A 18 -12.34 -20.39 36.46
C PRO A 18 -13.58 -20.45 35.54
N ASP A 19 -13.92 -21.66 35.08
CA ASP A 19 -15.25 -22.02 34.55
C ASP A 19 -16.29 -22.04 35.70
N PRO A 20 -17.60 -21.74 35.47
CA PRO A 20 -18.52 -22.85 35.12
C PRO A 20 -19.84 -22.54 34.34
N MET A 21 -20.38 -23.61 33.75
CA MET A 21 -21.81 -23.93 33.52
C MET A 21 -22.74 -23.01 32.68
N THR A 22 -22.91 -23.44 31.42
CA THR A 22 -24.17 -23.71 30.70
C THR A 22 -25.54 -23.37 31.35
N ARG A 23 -26.31 -22.44 30.76
CA ARG A 23 -27.76 -22.64 30.44
C ARG A 23 -28.42 -21.53 29.59
N LEU A 24 -29.46 -21.97 28.84
CA LEU A 24 -30.65 -21.23 28.34
C LEU A 24 -30.58 -20.39 27.03
N SER A 25 -31.15 -21.00 25.98
CA SER A 25 -32.39 -20.55 25.28
C SER A 25 -32.35 -19.67 24.01
N GLN A 26 -33.04 -20.21 22.99
CA GLN A 26 -33.86 -19.52 21.95
C GLN A 26 -33.12 -18.70 20.87
N SER A 27 -33.53 -18.69 19.59
CA SER A 27 -34.74 -19.23 18.93
C SER A 27 -34.53 -19.53 17.41
N GLN A 28 -35.37 -20.43 16.87
CA GLN A 28 -35.99 -20.40 15.50
C GLN A 28 -35.11 -20.31 14.21
N GLN A 29 -35.43 -20.98 13.10
CA GLN A 29 -36.42 -22.03 12.78
C GLN A 29 -36.08 -22.67 11.40
N GLY A 30 -36.48 -23.92 11.15
CA GLY A 30 -36.22 -24.57 9.85
C GLY A 30 -36.98 -25.89 9.56
N VAL A 31 -38.24 -25.78 9.14
CA VAL A 31 -38.98 -26.71 8.23
C VAL A 31 -39.19 -28.19 8.71
N PRO A 32 -39.96 -29.09 8.01
CA PRO A 32 -41.08 -29.78 8.71
C PRO A 32 -41.18 -31.32 8.52
N THR A 33 -42.01 -32.00 9.34
CA THR A 33 -42.57 -33.33 9.02
C THR A 33 -43.96 -33.58 9.63
N ASN A 34 -44.78 -34.37 8.93
CA ASN A 34 -46.13 -34.82 9.31
C ASN A 34 -46.11 -35.97 10.35
N GLY A 35 -47.20 -36.23 11.10
CA GLY A 35 -47.37 -37.56 11.75
C GLY A 35 -48.31 -37.78 12.96
N SER A 36 -49.60 -37.45 12.87
CA SER A 36 -50.73 -38.23 13.43
C SER A 36 -50.77 -38.86 14.86
N THR A 37 -51.53 -38.21 15.77
CA THR A 37 -52.56 -38.82 16.69
C THR A 37 -52.14 -39.79 17.83
N PRO A 38 -53.01 -40.25 18.79
CA PRO A 38 -54.41 -39.90 19.13
C PRO A 38 -54.74 -39.66 20.65
N LYS A 39 -55.94 -39.09 20.94
CA LYS A 39 -56.98 -39.42 21.98
C LYS A 39 -56.57 -39.74 23.47
N SER A 40 -57.37 -39.47 24.53
CA SER A 40 -58.81 -39.12 24.64
C SER A 40 -59.25 -38.65 26.04
N ALA A 41 -60.25 -37.74 26.09
CA ALA A 41 -61.42 -37.69 27.02
C ALA A 41 -61.21 -37.60 28.56
N LYS A 42 -62.08 -36.97 29.38
CA LYS A 42 -63.57 -36.86 29.46
C LYS A 42 -63.89 -35.73 30.49
N ARG A 43 -65.07 -35.08 30.67
CA ARG A 43 -66.49 -35.41 30.38
C ARG A 43 -67.43 -34.18 30.60
N SER A 44 -68.32 -33.86 29.63
CA SER A 44 -69.70 -33.25 29.69
C SER A 44 -70.07 -32.14 30.71
N LYS A 45 -70.95 -31.15 30.49
CA LYS A 45 -72.03 -30.81 29.51
C LYS A 45 -72.46 -29.33 29.80
N HIS A 46 -73.38 -28.58 29.15
CA HIS A 46 -74.33 -28.79 28.03
C HIS A 46 -74.74 -27.42 27.41
N SER A 47 -75.29 -27.46 26.18
CA SER A 47 -76.31 -26.58 25.56
C SER A 47 -76.11 -25.07 25.34
N ASN A 48 -76.16 -24.76 24.04
CA ASN A 48 -76.85 -23.66 23.36
C ASN A 48 -76.15 -22.33 23.14
N SER A 49 -76.47 -21.79 21.97
CA SER A 49 -75.71 -20.87 21.15
C SER A 49 -76.55 -19.65 20.77
N GLU A 50 -75.95 -18.48 20.83
CA GLU A 50 -76.34 -17.31 20.02
C GLU A 50 -75.10 -16.40 19.86
N PRO A 51 -74.79 -15.90 18.66
CA PRO A 51 -73.73 -14.91 18.45
C PRO A 51 -74.28 -13.49 18.51
N THR A 52 -73.54 -12.55 19.10
CA THR A 52 -73.88 -11.12 19.05
C THR A 52 -73.06 -10.40 17.98
N SER A 53 -73.75 -9.73 17.06
CA SER A 53 -73.18 -8.86 16.04
C SER A 53 -73.59 -7.41 16.27
N GLN A 54 -72.61 -6.49 16.27
CA GLN A 54 -72.75 -5.04 16.12
C GLN A 54 -71.51 -4.59 15.29
N GLN A 55 -71.57 -3.59 14.41
CA GLN A 55 -72.61 -2.58 14.17
C GLN A 55 -72.61 -2.16 12.68
N ASP A 56 -73.75 -1.70 12.17
CA ASP A 56 -74.01 -1.50 10.74
C ASP A 56 -73.47 -0.19 10.13
N ASP A 57 -73.17 -0.26 8.83
CA ASP A 57 -73.03 0.89 7.93
C ASP A 57 -74.38 1.60 7.67
N LEU A 58 -74.34 2.93 7.50
CA LEU A 58 -75.52 3.76 7.30
C LEU A 58 -75.69 4.21 5.84
N HIS A 59 -76.81 3.78 5.22
CA HIS A 59 -77.71 4.59 4.37
C HIS A 59 -77.22 5.32 3.08
N THR A 60 -77.99 5.47 1.99
CA THR A 60 -79.12 4.72 1.39
C THR A 60 -79.23 5.15 -0.09
N GLN A 61 -79.70 4.25 -0.96
CA GLN A 61 -80.40 4.55 -2.24
C GLN A 61 -81.68 5.40 -2.01
N PRO A 62 -82.43 5.96 -3.01
CA PRO A 62 -83.10 5.22 -4.12
C PRO A 62 -83.28 6.07 -5.43
N THR A 63 -84.07 5.74 -6.47
CA THR A 63 -85.29 4.92 -6.62
C THR A 63 -85.59 4.62 -8.10
N LEU A 64 -86.36 3.57 -8.43
CA LEU A 64 -87.64 3.64 -9.17
C LEU A 64 -88.31 2.24 -9.29
N PRO A 65 -89.66 2.11 -9.23
CA PRO A 65 -90.41 0.84 -9.32
C PRO A 65 -91.09 0.64 -10.70
N PRO A 66 -91.88 -0.44 -10.90
CA PRO A 66 -93.34 -0.25 -10.77
C PRO A 66 -94.18 -1.46 -10.28
N GLY A 67 -95.34 -1.14 -9.67
CA GLY A 67 -96.63 -1.86 -9.86
C GLY A 67 -97.02 -2.98 -8.86
N GLY A 68 -98.23 -2.91 -8.27
CA GLY A 68 -98.85 -4.11 -7.67
C GLY A 68 -99.87 -4.01 -6.52
N ARG A 69 -100.97 -3.25 -6.65
CA ARG A 69 -102.31 -3.47 -6.01
C ARG A 69 -102.47 -3.98 -4.54
N SER A 70 -103.11 -3.12 -3.73
CA SER A 70 -104.07 -3.45 -2.64
C SER A 70 -103.52 -4.09 -1.33
N SER A 71 -104.13 -3.96 -0.15
CA SER A 71 -105.48 -3.48 0.21
C SER A 71 -105.53 -2.68 1.55
N LYS A 72 -106.71 -2.18 1.93
CA LYS A 72 -106.94 -1.17 2.98
C LYS A 72 -106.85 -1.71 4.43
N LYS A 73 -106.45 -0.84 5.36
CA LYS A 73 -107.25 -0.46 6.57
C LYS A 73 -106.68 0.77 7.30
N LEU A 74 -107.56 1.67 7.74
CA LEU A 74 -107.22 2.90 8.50
C LEU A 74 -107.21 2.64 10.02
N PRO A 75 -106.27 3.19 10.81
CA PRO A 75 -106.22 2.96 12.26
C PRO A 75 -106.96 4.02 13.10
N ARG A 76 -108.00 3.57 13.83
CA ARG A 76 -108.40 3.84 15.23
C ARG A 76 -108.21 5.19 15.96
N TRP A 77 -107.64 6.26 15.40
CA TRP A 77 -107.43 7.56 16.08
C TRP A 77 -108.74 8.36 16.29
N VAL A 78 -109.80 8.08 15.54
CA VAL A 78 -111.05 8.88 15.48
C VAL A 78 -112.00 8.71 16.69
N LYS A 79 -111.47 8.55 17.91
CA LYS A 79 -112.24 8.35 19.16
C LYS A 79 -111.72 9.16 20.35
N SER A 80 -111.45 10.45 20.18
CA SER A 80 -111.25 11.39 21.29
C SER A 80 -112.05 12.67 21.10
N TRP A 81 -113.00 12.92 22.01
CA TRP A 81 -113.96 14.03 21.94
C TRP A 81 -113.34 15.40 22.28
N VAL A 82 -112.18 15.41 22.93
CA VAL A 82 -111.43 16.62 23.31
C VAL A 82 -110.94 17.41 22.09
N VAL A 83 -110.72 16.76 20.95
CA VAL A 83 -110.21 17.38 19.71
C VAL A 83 -111.21 18.36 19.08
N TRP A 84 -112.51 18.16 19.27
CA TRP A 84 -113.54 19.00 18.64
C TRP A 84 -113.78 20.34 19.35
N VAL A 85 -113.39 20.47 20.62
CA VAL A 85 -113.53 21.73 21.39
C VAL A 85 -112.43 22.73 21.02
N LEU A 86 -111.24 22.25 20.66
CA LEU A 86 -110.08 23.10 20.33
C LEU A 86 -110.11 23.64 18.89
N LEU A 87 -110.97 23.10 18.03
CA LEU A 87 -111.10 23.50 16.61
C LEU A 87 -111.99 24.75 16.42
N LEU A 88 -112.83 25.10 17.42
CA LEU A 88 -113.94 26.06 17.25
C LEU A 88 -113.63 27.49 17.73
N THR A 89 -112.41 27.75 18.22
CA THR A 89 -112.01 29.07 18.77
C THR A 89 -110.91 29.78 17.98
N ILE A 90 -110.32 29.16 16.94
CA ILE A 90 -109.11 29.65 16.24
C ILE A 90 -109.42 30.24 14.84
N ILE A 91 -110.69 30.27 14.43
CA ILE A 91 -111.09 30.56 13.03
C ILE A 91 -111.12 32.07 12.64
N PRO A 92 -111.37 33.07 13.51
CA PRO A 92 -111.40 34.49 13.08
C PRO A 92 -110.04 35.17 12.85
N GLY A 93 -108.91 34.59 13.32
CA GLY A 93 -107.63 35.31 13.39
C GLY A 93 -106.70 35.18 12.18
N THR A 94 -106.93 34.22 11.28
CA THR A 94 -105.92 33.78 10.30
C THR A 94 -105.91 34.53 8.97
N ILE A 95 -107.00 35.24 8.63
CA ILE A 95 -107.16 35.91 7.32
C ILE A 95 -106.26 37.16 7.21
N GLY A 96 -106.06 37.90 8.31
CA GLY A 96 -105.22 39.11 8.30
C GLY A 96 -103.72 38.83 8.11
N PHE A 97 -103.22 37.70 8.65
CA PHE A 97 -101.80 37.35 8.56
C PHE A 97 -101.40 36.83 7.17
N MET A 98 -102.31 36.13 6.48
CA MET A 98 -102.02 35.58 5.14
C MET A 98 -101.90 36.68 4.07
N ALA A 99 -102.63 37.78 4.21
CA ALA A 99 -102.53 38.93 3.29
C ALA A 99 -101.16 39.62 3.38
N MET A 100 -100.62 39.81 4.59
CA MET A 100 -99.30 40.43 4.79
C MET A 100 -98.15 39.51 4.30
N ALA A 101 -98.29 38.19 4.45
CA ALA A 101 -97.29 37.22 4.03
C ALA A 101 -97.14 37.09 2.49
N MET A 102 -98.14 37.49 1.69
CA MET A 102 -98.01 37.52 0.23
C MET A 102 -97.23 38.73 -0.29
N LEU A 103 -97.20 39.86 0.43
CA LEU A 103 -96.48 41.07 -0.01
C LEU A 103 -94.95 41.00 0.23
N LEU A 104 -94.49 40.11 1.12
CA LEU A 104 -93.07 39.89 1.41
C LEU A 104 -92.48 38.66 0.70
N LYS A 105 -93.25 37.99 -0.16
CA LYS A 105 -92.82 36.79 -0.86
C LYS A 105 -92.17 37.14 -2.19
N LEU A 106 -90.85 37.35 -2.16
CA LEU A 106 -90.02 37.40 -3.37
C LEU A 106 -90.36 36.21 -4.29
N PRO A 107 -90.50 36.42 -5.62
CA PRO A 107 -90.82 35.33 -6.54
C PRO A 107 -89.73 34.26 -6.47
N ALA A 108 -90.16 33.00 -6.32
CA ALA A 108 -89.25 31.88 -6.15
C ALA A 108 -88.30 31.74 -7.36
N ALA A 109 -87.03 31.47 -7.08
CA ALA A 109 -86.05 31.14 -8.12
C ALA A 109 -86.56 29.95 -8.98
N PRO A 110 -86.31 29.95 -10.30
CA PRO A 110 -86.81 28.91 -11.19
C PRO A 110 -86.24 27.54 -10.81
N ASN A 111 -87.10 26.51 -10.78
CA ASN A 111 -86.72 25.11 -10.57
C ASN A 111 -85.96 24.57 -11.80
N CYS A 112 -84.68 24.93 -11.92
CA CYS A 112 -83.80 24.58 -13.03
C CYS A 112 -83.75 23.08 -13.43
N PRO A 113 -83.92 22.08 -12.53
CA PRO A 113 -83.92 20.67 -12.92
C PRO A 113 -85.14 20.22 -13.74
N SER A 114 -86.23 21.00 -13.78
CA SER A 114 -87.52 20.59 -14.37
C SER A 114 -87.98 21.48 -15.54
N ILE A 115 -87.05 22.09 -16.27
CA ILE A 115 -87.35 23.05 -17.35
C ILE A 115 -87.27 22.39 -18.72
N PHE A 116 -88.29 22.61 -19.55
CA PHE A 116 -88.28 22.21 -20.97
C PHE A 116 -87.48 23.24 -21.80
N TRP A 117 -86.19 22.95 -22.03
CA TRP A 117 -85.23 23.85 -22.66
C TRP A 117 -85.68 24.55 -23.96
N PRO A 118 -86.40 23.90 -24.91
CA PRO A 118 -86.86 24.56 -26.13
C PRO A 118 -87.80 25.77 -25.92
N LEU A 119 -88.47 25.88 -24.76
CA LEU A 119 -89.34 27.01 -24.40
C LEU A 119 -88.74 27.91 -23.30
N ALA A 120 -87.52 27.62 -22.84
CA ALA A 120 -86.86 28.41 -21.80
C ALA A 120 -86.33 29.74 -22.35
N SER A 121 -86.72 30.86 -21.73
CA SER A 121 -86.20 32.19 -22.07
C SER A 121 -84.69 32.28 -21.82
N ALA A 122 -84.02 33.20 -22.52
CA ALA A 122 -82.58 33.42 -22.36
C ALA A 122 -82.19 33.80 -20.91
N SER A 123 -83.03 34.57 -20.21
CA SER A 123 -82.82 34.92 -18.79
C SER A 123 -82.91 33.70 -17.87
N VAL A 124 -83.85 32.78 -18.12
CA VAL A 124 -83.97 31.53 -17.36
C VAL A 124 -82.79 30.59 -17.66
N ARG A 125 -82.37 30.48 -18.93
CA ARG A 125 -81.16 29.73 -19.30
C ARG A 125 -79.91 30.27 -18.61
N LEU A 126 -79.72 31.59 -18.60
CA LEU A 126 -78.58 32.24 -17.96
C LEU A 126 -78.58 32.05 -16.43
N HIS A 127 -79.73 32.28 -15.76
CA HIS A 127 -79.85 32.07 -14.32
C HIS A 127 -79.61 30.60 -13.92
N CYS A 128 -80.13 29.64 -14.70
CA CYS A 128 -79.89 28.23 -14.43
C CYS A 128 -78.47 27.76 -14.76
N ALA A 129 -77.79 28.40 -15.71
CA ALA A 129 -76.38 28.18 -15.96
C ALA A 129 -75.51 28.74 -14.81
N GLN A 130 -75.81 29.94 -14.31
CA GLN A 130 -75.16 30.51 -13.11
C GLN A 130 -75.33 29.60 -11.88
N LEU A 131 -76.53 29.04 -11.67
CA LEU A 131 -76.80 28.10 -10.57
C LEU A 131 -76.08 26.74 -10.74
N ALA A 132 -75.83 26.30 -11.98
CA ALA A 132 -74.98 25.14 -12.23
C ALA A 132 -73.51 25.47 -11.93
N ALA A 133 -73.01 26.57 -12.49
CA ALA A 133 -71.64 27.04 -12.28
C ALA A 133 -71.29 27.30 -10.80
N SER A 134 -72.24 27.78 -9.99
CA SER A 134 -72.02 28.02 -8.55
C SER A 134 -71.67 26.77 -7.73
N LYS A 135 -71.82 25.56 -8.28
CA LYS A 135 -71.35 24.31 -7.66
C LYS A 135 -69.85 24.05 -7.82
N GLN A 136 -69.18 24.80 -8.71
CA GLN A 136 -67.73 24.73 -8.94
C GLN A 136 -67.19 23.32 -9.24
N THR A 137 -67.95 22.50 -9.99
CA THR A 137 -67.47 21.22 -10.52
C THR A 137 -67.32 21.31 -12.02
N VAL A 138 -66.32 20.61 -12.60
CA VAL A 138 -66.12 20.54 -14.06
C VAL A 138 -67.41 20.17 -14.79
N LYS A 139 -68.15 19.17 -14.28
CA LYS A 139 -69.40 18.69 -14.88
C LYS A 139 -70.49 19.77 -14.88
N ASP A 140 -70.68 20.48 -13.76
CA ASP A 140 -71.71 21.50 -13.66
C ASP A 140 -71.32 22.80 -14.41
N LEU A 141 -70.03 23.12 -14.52
CA LEU A 141 -69.50 24.23 -15.34
C LEU A 141 -69.65 23.94 -16.85
N LEU A 142 -69.33 22.73 -17.31
CA LEU A 142 -69.60 22.31 -18.69
C LEU A 142 -71.10 22.32 -19.00
N GLN A 143 -71.94 21.91 -18.03
CA GLN A 143 -73.39 22.04 -18.15
C GLN A 143 -73.80 23.52 -18.26
N ALA A 144 -73.26 24.42 -17.44
CA ALA A 144 -73.54 25.85 -17.52
C ALA A 144 -73.22 26.44 -18.91
N ILE A 145 -72.02 26.15 -19.44
CA ILE A 145 -71.59 26.57 -20.79
C ILE A 145 -72.56 26.02 -21.86
N ALA A 146 -72.92 24.73 -21.80
CA ALA A 146 -73.81 24.10 -22.77
C ALA A 146 -75.22 24.72 -22.81
N LEU A 147 -75.74 25.19 -21.68
CA LEU A 147 -77.06 25.82 -21.59
C LEU A 147 -77.13 27.20 -22.25
N VAL A 148 -76.06 28.00 -22.16
CA VAL A 148 -75.99 29.36 -22.73
C VAL A 148 -75.43 29.38 -24.16
N LYS A 149 -74.56 28.43 -24.54
CA LYS A 149 -73.98 28.31 -25.89
C LYS A 149 -75.03 28.26 -27.01
N GLN A 150 -76.20 27.68 -26.74
CA GLN A 150 -77.29 27.56 -27.71
C GLN A 150 -78.00 28.90 -28.06
N LEU A 151 -77.64 30.01 -27.41
CA LEU A 151 -78.24 31.33 -27.67
C LEU A 151 -77.59 32.01 -28.90
N PRO A 152 -78.37 32.61 -29.82
CA PRO A 152 -77.84 33.23 -31.03
C PRO A 152 -76.80 34.34 -30.75
N ARG A 153 -75.84 34.50 -31.67
CA ARG A 153 -74.83 35.58 -31.61
C ARG A 153 -75.42 37.00 -31.64
N SER A 154 -76.66 37.16 -32.13
CA SER A 154 -77.40 38.43 -32.16
C SER A 154 -78.18 38.78 -30.88
N HIS A 155 -78.06 37.98 -29.82
CA HIS A 155 -78.83 38.16 -28.59
C HIS A 155 -78.38 39.39 -27.77
N PRO A 156 -79.28 40.23 -27.20
CA PRO A 156 -78.89 41.43 -26.44
C PRO A 156 -77.95 41.18 -25.25
N LEU A 157 -78.08 40.03 -24.57
CA LEU A 157 -77.21 39.64 -23.46
C LEU A 157 -75.90 38.95 -23.90
N ARG A 158 -75.56 38.96 -25.21
CA ARG A 158 -74.41 38.21 -25.74
C ARG A 158 -73.08 38.57 -25.07
N PRO A 159 -72.71 39.85 -24.82
CA PRO A 159 -71.45 40.18 -24.14
C PRO A 159 -71.35 39.60 -22.73
N GLU A 160 -72.46 39.60 -21.99
CA GLU A 160 -72.54 39.04 -20.65
C GLU A 160 -72.41 37.51 -20.66
N ILE A 161 -73.04 36.85 -21.65
CA ILE A 161 -72.93 35.40 -21.87
C ILE A 161 -71.50 35.00 -22.24
N ASP A 162 -70.84 35.73 -23.14
CA ASP A 162 -69.45 35.45 -23.51
C ASP A 162 -68.51 35.63 -22.30
N ARG A 163 -68.73 36.67 -21.48
CA ARG A 163 -68.01 36.89 -20.22
C ARG A 163 -68.17 35.71 -19.25
N PHE A 164 -69.38 35.19 -19.08
CA PHE A 164 -69.63 34.02 -18.23
C PHE A 164 -69.05 32.72 -18.80
N ILE A 165 -69.11 32.51 -20.12
CA ILE A 165 -68.48 31.34 -20.75
C ILE A 165 -66.95 31.38 -20.54
N GLU A 166 -66.34 32.56 -20.64
CA GLU A 166 -64.90 32.74 -20.36
C GLU A 166 -64.57 32.49 -18.88
N GLU A 167 -65.36 33.04 -17.95
CA GLU A 167 -65.23 32.84 -16.50
C GLU A 167 -65.32 31.33 -16.14
N TRP A 168 -66.34 30.62 -16.63
CA TRP A 168 -66.51 29.19 -16.36
C TRP A 168 -65.48 28.31 -17.05
N SER A 169 -64.97 28.72 -18.23
CA SER A 169 -63.86 28.03 -18.89
C SER A 169 -62.55 28.19 -18.09
N ARG A 170 -62.30 29.38 -17.52
CA ARG A 170 -61.17 29.63 -16.61
C ARG A 170 -61.29 28.81 -15.32
N ASP A 171 -62.48 28.66 -14.77
CA ASP A 171 -62.72 27.79 -13.61
C ASP A 171 -62.48 26.30 -13.94
N ILE A 172 -62.89 25.80 -15.11
CA ILE A 172 -62.59 24.43 -15.55
C ILE A 172 -61.07 24.23 -15.71
N VAL A 173 -60.37 25.17 -16.35
CA VAL A 173 -58.89 25.16 -16.47
C VAL A 173 -58.23 25.09 -15.08
N LYS A 174 -58.70 25.91 -14.13
CA LYS A 174 -58.20 25.95 -12.76
C LYS A 174 -58.45 24.64 -11.99
N LEU A 175 -59.60 23.98 -12.18
CA LEU A 175 -59.85 22.67 -11.59
C LEU A 175 -58.97 21.58 -12.23
N ALA A 176 -58.77 21.63 -13.56
CA ALA A 176 -57.89 20.70 -14.25
C ALA A 176 -56.40 20.88 -13.89
N SER A 177 -55.97 22.10 -13.54
CA SER A 177 -54.60 22.35 -13.09
C SER A 177 -54.26 21.64 -11.78
N GLU A 178 -55.26 21.27 -10.97
CA GLU A 178 -55.06 20.40 -9.80
C GLU A 178 -54.57 19.00 -10.22
N SER A 179 -55.16 18.40 -11.26
CA SER A 179 -54.70 17.13 -11.83
C SER A 179 -53.30 17.26 -12.47
N PHE A 180 -53.00 18.38 -13.16
CA PHE A 180 -51.65 18.65 -13.67
C PHE A 180 -50.61 18.70 -12.53
N HIS A 181 -50.89 19.49 -11.48
CA HIS A 181 -50.03 19.59 -10.31
C HIS A 181 -49.95 18.29 -9.47
N ALA A 182 -50.91 17.37 -9.62
CA ALA A 182 -50.89 16.03 -9.03
C ALA A 182 -50.10 14.99 -9.86
N GLY A 183 -49.46 15.40 -10.95
CA GLY A 183 -48.67 14.50 -11.82
C GLY A 183 -49.50 13.80 -12.90
N LYS A 184 -50.72 14.26 -13.18
CA LYS A 184 -51.64 13.66 -14.14
C LYS A 184 -51.90 14.58 -15.34
N LEU A 185 -50.85 14.85 -16.12
CA LEU A 185 -50.94 15.71 -17.31
C LEU A 185 -52.08 15.30 -18.26
N GLU A 186 -52.18 14.02 -18.62
CA GLU A 186 -53.20 13.52 -19.54
C GLU A 186 -54.63 13.66 -19.00
N GLU A 187 -54.84 13.50 -17.68
CA GLU A 187 -56.15 13.73 -17.05
C GLU A 187 -56.53 15.21 -17.10
N ALA A 188 -55.57 16.11 -16.87
CA ALA A 188 -55.76 17.55 -16.97
C ALA A 188 -56.10 17.99 -18.41
N ILE A 189 -55.29 17.58 -19.40
CA ILE A 189 -55.53 17.88 -20.82
C ILE A 189 -56.90 17.36 -21.28
N THR A 190 -57.23 16.11 -20.92
CA THR A 190 -58.53 15.50 -21.25
C THR A 190 -59.71 16.23 -20.59
N THR A 191 -59.51 16.79 -19.40
CA THR A 191 -60.53 17.57 -18.68
C THR A 191 -60.81 18.89 -19.39
N VAL A 192 -59.78 19.65 -19.77
CA VAL A 192 -59.97 20.97 -20.42
C VAL A 192 -60.47 20.82 -21.86
N ARG A 193 -60.07 19.77 -22.59
CA ARG A 193 -60.58 19.46 -23.95
C ARG A 193 -62.08 19.16 -24.02
N GLN A 194 -62.79 19.07 -22.90
CA GLN A 194 -64.26 18.97 -22.88
C GLN A 194 -64.95 20.32 -23.11
N ILE A 195 -64.22 21.44 -23.02
CA ILE A 195 -64.71 22.77 -23.35
C ILE A 195 -64.92 22.86 -24.88
N PRO A 196 -66.08 23.31 -25.39
CA PRO A 196 -66.33 23.33 -26.84
C PRO A 196 -65.42 24.29 -27.63
N GLU A 197 -64.93 23.86 -28.78
CA GLU A 197 -63.98 24.60 -29.66
C GLU A 197 -64.53 25.93 -30.22
N ASP A 198 -65.85 26.10 -30.28
CA ASP A 198 -66.54 27.23 -30.89
C ASP A 198 -66.81 28.41 -29.93
N VAL A 199 -66.29 28.35 -28.70
CA VAL A 199 -66.35 29.44 -27.72
C VAL A 199 -65.07 30.30 -27.77
N PRO A 200 -65.14 31.64 -27.58
CA PRO A 200 -63.96 32.50 -27.60
C PRO A 200 -62.86 32.10 -26.59
N ALA A 201 -63.25 31.49 -25.47
CA ALA A 201 -62.35 31.03 -24.42
C ALA A 201 -61.51 29.79 -24.80
N PHE A 202 -61.78 29.12 -25.93
CA PHE A 202 -61.00 27.94 -26.33
C PHE A 202 -59.54 28.27 -26.69
N LYS A 203 -59.24 29.50 -27.14
CA LYS A 203 -57.84 29.93 -27.37
C LYS A 203 -57.00 29.87 -26.09
N LEU A 204 -57.59 30.20 -24.94
CA LEU A 204 -56.94 30.10 -23.63
C LEU A 204 -56.65 28.63 -23.26
N VAL A 205 -57.53 27.71 -23.67
CA VAL A 205 -57.36 26.26 -23.45
C VAL A 205 -56.16 25.72 -24.21
N GLU A 206 -56.00 26.10 -25.49
CA GLU A 206 -54.84 25.70 -26.29
C GLU A 206 -53.53 26.26 -25.74
N GLU A 207 -53.53 27.55 -25.35
CA GLU A 207 -52.37 28.21 -24.72
C GLU A 207 -51.95 27.50 -23.42
N GLU A 208 -52.91 27.17 -22.55
CA GLU A 208 -52.62 26.50 -21.27
C GLU A 208 -52.18 25.02 -21.46
N ILE A 209 -52.78 24.29 -22.40
CA ILE A 209 -52.33 22.92 -22.73
C ILE A 209 -50.88 22.95 -23.24
N SER A 210 -50.53 23.91 -24.12
CA SER A 210 -49.16 24.07 -24.60
C SER A 210 -48.20 24.44 -23.47
N ASN A 211 -48.64 25.26 -22.51
CA ASN A 211 -47.86 25.61 -21.33
C ASN A 211 -47.56 24.38 -20.45
N TRP A 212 -48.59 23.60 -20.10
CA TRP A 212 -48.43 22.36 -19.31
C TRP A 212 -47.52 21.33 -19.99
N GLN A 213 -47.65 21.17 -21.32
CA GLN A 213 -46.78 20.29 -22.09
C GLN A 213 -45.32 20.75 -22.10
N SER A 214 -45.06 22.06 -22.22
CA SER A 214 -43.70 22.61 -22.12
C SER A 214 -43.11 22.38 -20.73
N ILE A 215 -43.83 22.76 -19.67
CA ILE A 215 -43.38 22.59 -18.28
C ILE A 215 -43.08 21.13 -17.97
N TRP A 216 -43.90 20.20 -18.49
CA TRP A 216 -43.69 18.76 -18.31
C TRP A 216 -42.44 18.26 -19.03
N ALA A 217 -42.26 18.64 -20.30
CA ALA A 217 -41.09 18.25 -21.09
C ALA A 217 -39.78 18.82 -20.52
N ASP A 218 -39.79 20.06 -20.02
CA ASP A 218 -38.65 20.68 -19.35
C ASP A 218 -38.30 19.92 -18.05
N ALA A 219 -39.29 19.54 -17.26
CA ALA A 219 -39.10 18.78 -16.02
C ALA A 219 -38.56 17.36 -16.28
N GLU A 220 -39.12 16.66 -17.27
CA GLU A 220 -38.67 15.34 -17.70
C GLU A 220 -37.22 15.39 -18.25
N ASN A 221 -36.88 16.42 -19.01
CA ASN A 221 -35.52 16.64 -19.50
C ASN A 221 -34.52 16.88 -18.34
N ILE A 222 -34.89 17.69 -17.34
CA ILE A 222 -34.09 17.90 -16.12
C ILE A 222 -33.87 16.57 -15.38
N TYR A 223 -34.92 15.76 -15.23
CA TYR A 223 -34.85 14.46 -14.54
C TYR A 223 -33.89 13.50 -15.28
N ASN A 224 -34.07 13.34 -16.60
CA ASN A 224 -33.23 12.51 -17.46
C ASN A 224 -31.77 12.99 -17.50
N GLU A 225 -31.54 14.30 -17.49
CA GLU A 225 -30.18 14.86 -17.41
C GLU A 225 -29.51 14.48 -16.07
N ALA A 226 -30.21 14.60 -14.94
CA ALA A 226 -29.69 14.20 -13.63
C ALA A 226 -29.34 12.70 -13.59
N GLU A 227 -30.17 11.82 -14.15
CA GLU A 227 -29.86 10.39 -14.29
C GLU A 227 -28.63 10.12 -15.16
N ALA A 228 -28.42 10.90 -16.23
CA ALA A 228 -27.20 10.80 -17.03
C ALA A 228 -25.97 11.22 -16.22
N LYS A 229 -26.06 12.31 -15.43
CA LYS A 229 -24.96 12.72 -14.51
C LYS A 229 -24.67 11.65 -13.45
N MET A 230 -25.68 10.96 -12.93
CA MET A 230 -25.48 9.84 -11.98
C MET A 230 -24.73 8.67 -12.62
N ARG A 231 -25.10 8.24 -13.83
CA ARG A 231 -24.37 7.21 -14.60
C ARG A 231 -22.92 7.63 -14.90
N ASP A 232 -22.70 8.92 -15.15
CA ASP A 232 -21.38 9.52 -15.31
C ASP A 232 -20.56 9.63 -14.01
N GLN A 233 -21.13 9.30 -12.84
CA GLN A 233 -20.57 9.53 -11.50
C GLN A 233 -20.34 11.01 -11.13
N LYS A 234 -21.05 11.94 -11.77
CA LYS A 234 -20.98 13.40 -11.54
C LYS A 234 -22.00 13.83 -10.49
N TRP A 235 -21.78 13.42 -9.24
CA TRP A 235 -22.74 13.59 -8.12
C TRP A 235 -23.17 15.02 -7.87
N HIS A 236 -22.23 15.97 -7.93
CA HIS A 236 -22.52 17.39 -7.75
C HIS A 236 -23.40 17.93 -8.88
N ASP A 237 -23.05 17.64 -10.14
CA ASP A 237 -23.83 18.05 -11.31
C ASP A 237 -25.24 17.44 -11.29
N ALA A 238 -25.38 16.18 -10.86
CA ALA A 238 -26.67 15.50 -10.70
C ALA A 238 -27.55 16.23 -9.67
N PHE A 239 -27.00 16.57 -8.50
CA PHE A 239 -27.72 17.32 -7.45
C PHE A 239 -28.10 18.74 -7.91
N MET A 240 -27.16 19.47 -8.52
CA MET A 240 -27.43 20.81 -9.06
C MET A 240 -28.45 20.79 -10.21
N THR A 241 -28.54 19.67 -10.94
CA THR A 241 -29.55 19.45 -11.97
C THR A 241 -30.91 19.14 -11.35
N ALA A 242 -30.99 18.21 -10.39
CA ALA A 242 -32.21 17.92 -9.64
C ALA A 242 -32.80 19.18 -8.98
N ALA A 243 -31.97 20.05 -8.41
CA ALA A 243 -32.38 21.32 -7.82
C ALA A 243 -33.08 22.29 -8.80
N ARG A 244 -32.98 22.08 -10.13
CA ARG A 244 -33.77 22.83 -11.12
C ARG A 244 -35.27 22.45 -11.06
N LEU A 245 -35.63 21.22 -10.66
CA LEU A 245 -37.03 20.79 -10.51
C LEU A 245 -37.79 21.63 -9.49
N LEU A 246 -37.12 22.14 -8.46
CA LEU A 246 -37.71 23.05 -7.46
C LEU A 246 -38.23 24.38 -8.05
N ARG A 247 -37.85 24.70 -9.30
CA ARG A 247 -38.26 25.92 -10.02
C ARG A 247 -39.26 25.64 -11.15
N VAL A 248 -39.59 24.37 -11.38
CA VAL A 248 -40.64 23.97 -12.33
C VAL A 248 -41.99 24.32 -11.71
N ASP A 249 -42.88 24.95 -12.48
CA ASP A 249 -44.22 25.32 -12.01
C ASP A 249 -45.19 24.11 -11.99
N ASN A 250 -44.79 23.06 -11.27
CA ASN A 250 -45.57 21.87 -11.08
C ASN A 250 -45.24 21.19 -9.74
N ARG A 251 -46.24 21.10 -8.84
CA ARG A 251 -46.03 20.56 -7.47
C ARG A 251 -45.51 19.11 -7.47
N TYR A 252 -46.01 18.23 -8.35
CA TYR A 252 -45.55 16.84 -8.44
C TYR A 252 -44.06 16.74 -8.82
N TRP A 253 -43.61 17.57 -9.78
CA TRP A 253 -42.19 17.62 -10.16
C TRP A 253 -41.32 18.29 -9.09
N ALA A 254 -41.79 19.40 -8.51
CA ALA A 254 -41.05 20.18 -7.54
C ALA A 254 -41.00 19.56 -6.12
N SER A 255 -41.89 18.62 -5.77
CA SER A 255 -41.80 17.87 -4.51
C SER A 255 -41.52 16.38 -4.73
N LEU A 256 -42.51 15.59 -5.16
CA LEU A 256 -42.43 14.13 -5.15
C LEU A 256 -41.29 13.59 -6.02
N LYS A 257 -41.17 14.06 -7.26
CA LYS A 257 -40.09 13.63 -8.18
C LYS A 257 -38.74 14.19 -7.79
N TYR A 258 -38.69 15.39 -7.22
CA TYR A 258 -37.45 15.94 -6.66
C TYR A 258 -36.93 15.10 -5.48
N ASP A 259 -37.82 14.72 -4.54
CA ASP A 259 -37.45 13.89 -3.38
C ASP A 259 -37.01 12.48 -3.80
N GLU A 260 -37.71 11.88 -4.76
CA GLU A 260 -37.33 10.60 -5.39
C GLU A 260 -35.94 10.68 -6.03
N LEU A 261 -35.70 11.69 -6.87
CA LEU A 261 -34.43 11.90 -7.56
C LEU A 261 -33.29 12.18 -6.57
N ASN A 262 -33.52 12.97 -5.53
CA ASN A 262 -32.54 13.25 -4.49
C ASN A 262 -32.17 11.99 -3.68
N ARG A 263 -33.14 11.11 -3.43
CA ARG A 263 -32.87 9.78 -2.82
C ARG A 263 -32.03 8.90 -3.75
N LEU A 264 -32.36 8.86 -5.05
CA LEU A 264 -31.59 8.13 -6.06
C LEU A 264 -30.15 8.64 -6.16
N ILE A 265 -29.94 9.96 -6.17
CA ILE A 265 -28.61 10.59 -6.17
C ILE A 265 -27.82 10.21 -4.91
N THR A 266 -28.47 10.17 -3.75
CA THR A 266 -27.82 9.79 -2.49
C THR A 266 -27.35 8.34 -2.52
N VAL A 267 -28.22 7.40 -2.92
CA VAL A 267 -27.88 5.97 -3.04
C VAL A 267 -26.79 5.74 -4.10
N ALA A 268 -26.93 6.37 -5.27
CA ALA A 268 -25.94 6.24 -6.35
C ALA A 268 -24.57 6.80 -5.96
N ARG A 269 -24.51 7.87 -5.16
CA ARG A 269 -23.26 8.39 -4.59
C ARG A 269 -22.65 7.40 -3.59
N GLU A 270 -23.44 6.86 -2.67
CA GLU A 270 -22.96 5.87 -1.69
C GLU A 270 -22.40 4.61 -2.36
N ASP A 271 -23.06 4.10 -3.40
CA ASP A 271 -22.54 3.00 -4.20
C ASP A 271 -21.32 3.39 -5.06
N GLY A 272 -21.28 4.63 -5.56
CA GLY A 272 -20.12 5.19 -6.23
C GLY A 272 -18.89 5.29 -5.32
N GLU A 273 -19.09 5.64 -4.05
CA GLU A 273 -18.04 5.63 -3.02
C GLU A 273 -17.55 4.20 -2.71
N LYS A 274 -18.44 3.19 -2.73
CA LYS A 274 -18.03 1.77 -2.65
C LYS A 274 -17.14 1.38 -3.83
N LEU A 275 -17.53 1.74 -5.06
CA LEU A 275 -16.75 1.45 -6.27
C LEU A 275 -15.38 2.14 -6.23
N ALA A 276 -15.32 3.44 -5.97
CA ALA A 276 -14.06 4.18 -5.87
C ALA A 276 -13.13 3.63 -4.77
N LYS A 277 -13.69 3.17 -3.65
CA LYS A 277 -12.94 2.48 -2.58
C LYS A 277 -12.44 1.10 -3.01
N ALA A 278 -13.20 0.36 -3.82
CA ALA A 278 -12.75 -0.91 -4.38
C ALA A 278 -11.58 -0.71 -5.36
N GLU A 279 -11.68 0.27 -6.26
CA GLU A 279 -10.61 0.66 -7.18
C GLU A 279 -9.34 1.10 -6.42
N GLY A 280 -9.48 1.92 -5.37
CA GLY A 280 -8.37 2.33 -4.51
C GLY A 280 -7.72 1.18 -3.72
N LEU A 281 -8.50 0.14 -3.36
CA LEU A 281 -7.95 -1.09 -2.77
C LEU A 281 -7.17 -1.91 -3.82
N ALA A 282 -7.71 -2.04 -5.03
CA ALA A 282 -7.07 -2.78 -6.13
C ALA A 282 -5.72 -2.16 -6.54
N GLN A 283 -5.61 -0.83 -6.57
CA GLN A 283 -4.37 -0.09 -6.86
C GLN A 283 -3.17 -0.50 -5.99
N SER A 284 -3.39 -1.10 -4.80
CA SER A 284 -2.28 -1.56 -3.97
C SER A 284 -1.61 -2.85 -4.45
N GLY A 285 -2.16 -3.54 -5.47
CA GLY A 285 -1.63 -4.80 -6.00
C GLY A 285 -1.50 -5.93 -4.95
N LYS A 286 -2.33 -5.93 -3.90
CA LYS A 286 -2.28 -6.95 -2.83
C LYS A 286 -3.48 -7.86 -2.92
N ILE A 287 -3.26 -9.18 -2.83
CA ILE A 287 -4.31 -10.20 -2.93
C ILE A 287 -5.49 -9.96 -1.98
N ASP A 288 -5.22 -9.71 -0.69
CA ASP A 288 -6.24 -9.38 0.31
C ASP A 288 -7.10 -8.16 -0.07
N ASN A 289 -6.49 -7.17 -0.74
CA ASN A 289 -7.17 -5.94 -1.12
C ASN A 289 -7.98 -6.11 -2.41
N LEU A 290 -7.51 -6.93 -3.36
CA LEU A 290 -8.26 -7.34 -4.55
C LEU A 290 -9.51 -8.14 -4.18
N ILE A 291 -9.39 -9.08 -3.25
CA ILE A 291 -10.54 -9.86 -2.73
C ILE A 291 -11.54 -8.94 -2.01
N LYS A 292 -11.07 -7.94 -1.24
CA LYS A 292 -11.94 -6.93 -0.62
C LYS A 292 -12.59 -6.01 -1.67
N ALA A 293 -11.88 -5.65 -2.75
CA ALA A 293 -12.39 -4.84 -3.83
C ALA A 293 -13.53 -5.55 -4.58
N ILE A 294 -13.36 -6.82 -4.94
CA ILE A 294 -14.41 -7.63 -5.58
C ILE A 294 -15.64 -7.73 -4.69
N LYS A 295 -15.49 -8.08 -3.40
CA LYS A 295 -16.62 -8.15 -2.44
C LYS A 295 -17.35 -6.82 -2.24
N LEU A 296 -16.62 -5.70 -2.30
CA LEU A 296 -17.21 -4.37 -2.15
C LEU A 296 -18.02 -3.98 -3.40
N VAL A 297 -17.53 -4.32 -4.59
CA VAL A 297 -18.26 -4.16 -5.87
C VAL A 297 -19.47 -5.09 -5.95
N GLU A 298 -19.36 -6.34 -5.51
CA GLU A 298 -20.46 -7.30 -5.43
C GLU A 298 -21.61 -6.81 -4.53
N SER A 299 -21.32 -5.97 -3.54
CA SER A 299 -22.33 -5.37 -2.63
C SER A 299 -23.11 -4.17 -3.19
N ILE A 300 -22.88 -3.80 -4.45
CA ILE A 300 -23.62 -2.74 -5.15
C ILE A 300 -24.89 -3.33 -5.76
N ASP A 301 -26.03 -2.70 -5.47
CA ASP A 301 -27.34 -3.21 -5.90
C ASP A 301 -27.55 -3.08 -7.42
N LYS A 302 -28.30 -4.02 -8.01
CA LYS A 302 -28.60 -4.06 -9.45
C LYS A 302 -29.41 -2.85 -9.95
N SER A 303 -30.15 -2.18 -9.06
CA SER A 303 -30.90 -0.95 -9.35
C SER A 303 -30.04 0.31 -9.32
N SER A 304 -28.77 0.21 -8.90
CA SER A 304 -27.87 1.36 -8.75
C SER A 304 -27.34 1.87 -10.10
N TYR A 305 -27.32 3.19 -10.29
CA TYR A 305 -26.81 3.82 -11.53
C TYR A 305 -25.31 3.58 -11.80
N VAL A 306 -24.55 3.09 -10.81
CA VAL A 306 -23.14 2.67 -10.99
C VAL A 306 -22.95 1.18 -11.26
N TYR A 307 -24.02 0.36 -11.16
CA TYR A 307 -23.93 -1.10 -11.21
C TYR A 307 -23.19 -1.60 -12.46
N GLN A 308 -23.47 -1.04 -13.65
CA GLN A 308 -22.79 -1.43 -14.89
C GLN A 308 -21.26 -1.23 -14.81
N LYS A 309 -20.81 -0.03 -14.43
CA LYS A 309 -19.37 0.27 -14.27
C LYS A 309 -18.72 -0.59 -13.19
N ALA A 310 -19.48 -0.92 -12.14
CA ALA A 310 -19.02 -1.82 -11.09
C ALA A 310 -18.81 -3.25 -11.63
N GLN A 311 -19.75 -3.80 -12.43
CA GLN A 311 -19.57 -5.10 -13.09
C GLN A 311 -18.39 -5.10 -14.08
N GLU A 312 -18.17 -4.00 -14.81
CA GLU A 312 -17.01 -3.83 -15.71
C GLU A 312 -15.66 -3.86 -14.96
N ALA A 313 -15.62 -3.53 -13.67
CA ALA A 313 -14.41 -3.58 -12.84
C ALA A 313 -14.05 -5.00 -12.36
N ILE A 314 -15.02 -5.90 -12.17
CA ILE A 314 -14.78 -7.24 -11.59
C ILE A 314 -13.75 -8.07 -12.41
N PRO A 315 -13.85 -8.20 -13.74
CA PRO A 315 -12.86 -8.94 -14.52
C PRO A 315 -11.47 -8.31 -14.45
N ASN A 316 -11.37 -6.98 -14.32
CA ASN A 316 -10.08 -6.29 -14.23
C ASN A 316 -9.37 -6.61 -12.90
N PHE A 317 -10.11 -6.70 -11.79
CA PHE A 317 -9.55 -7.16 -10.50
C PHE A 317 -9.13 -8.64 -10.56
N GLY A 318 -9.92 -9.50 -11.23
CA GLY A 318 -9.56 -10.89 -11.48
C GLY A 318 -8.25 -11.04 -12.28
N ARG A 319 -8.06 -10.24 -13.34
CA ARG A 319 -6.80 -10.25 -14.13
C ARG A 319 -5.60 -9.81 -13.31
N GLN A 320 -5.75 -8.81 -12.42
CA GLN A 320 -4.67 -8.42 -11.50
C GLN A 320 -4.31 -9.55 -10.53
N MET A 321 -5.26 -10.39 -10.11
CA MET A 321 -4.98 -11.59 -9.32
C MET A 321 -4.23 -12.66 -10.14
N LEU A 322 -4.62 -12.92 -11.40
CA LEU A 322 -3.86 -13.81 -12.30
C LEU A 322 -2.44 -13.30 -12.58
N GLU A 323 -2.26 -11.99 -12.74
CA GLU A 323 -0.93 -11.39 -12.96
C GLU A 323 -0.02 -11.58 -11.74
N LEU A 324 -0.56 -11.39 -10.53
CA LEU A 324 0.16 -11.70 -9.28
C LEU A 324 0.49 -13.19 -9.17
N ALA A 325 -0.42 -14.09 -9.57
CA ALA A 325 -0.17 -15.53 -9.60
C ALA A 325 0.96 -15.87 -10.59
N GLN A 326 0.95 -15.31 -11.81
CA GLN A 326 2.00 -15.51 -12.81
C GLN A 326 3.36 -15.01 -12.29
N GLN A 327 3.42 -13.85 -11.62
CA GLN A 327 4.66 -13.36 -11.01
C GLN A 327 5.23 -14.33 -9.95
N LYS A 328 4.38 -15.01 -9.18
CA LYS A 328 4.82 -16.06 -8.23
C LYS A 328 5.29 -17.31 -8.94
N LEU A 329 4.63 -17.70 -10.03
CA LEU A 329 5.04 -18.83 -10.85
C LEU A 329 6.41 -18.59 -11.50
N ASP A 330 6.65 -17.38 -12.02
CA ASP A 330 7.95 -16.97 -12.60
C ASP A 330 9.09 -16.99 -11.57
N GLN A 331 8.77 -16.75 -10.29
CA GLN A 331 9.69 -16.88 -9.14
C GLN A 331 9.92 -18.34 -8.69
N ARG A 332 9.41 -19.32 -9.45
CA ARG A 332 9.35 -20.76 -9.09
C ARG A 332 8.53 -21.08 -7.83
N ASN A 333 7.61 -20.22 -7.43
CA ASN A 333 6.70 -20.45 -6.30
C ASN A 333 5.30 -20.84 -6.81
N ALA A 334 5.18 -22.07 -7.32
CA ALA A 334 3.92 -22.59 -7.83
C ALA A 334 2.83 -22.72 -6.77
N ASP A 335 3.16 -23.05 -5.52
CA ASP A 335 2.16 -23.24 -4.47
C ASP A 335 1.47 -21.91 -4.08
N GLU A 336 2.23 -20.81 -4.00
CA GLU A 336 1.64 -19.47 -3.81
C GLU A 336 0.90 -19.00 -5.07
N ALA A 337 1.40 -19.29 -6.27
CA ALA A 337 0.71 -18.98 -7.53
C ALA A 337 -0.67 -19.65 -7.63
N ILE A 338 -0.73 -20.97 -7.38
CA ILE A 338 -1.96 -21.76 -7.38
C ILE A 338 -2.92 -21.25 -6.29
N SER A 339 -2.41 -20.96 -5.10
CA SER A 339 -3.22 -20.41 -4.00
C SER A 339 -3.85 -19.05 -4.35
N ILE A 340 -3.12 -18.17 -5.05
CA ILE A 340 -3.67 -16.90 -5.53
C ILE A 340 -4.75 -17.14 -6.60
N ALA A 341 -4.48 -18.02 -7.57
CA ALA A 341 -5.43 -18.36 -8.64
C ALA A 341 -6.74 -18.97 -8.09
N GLN A 342 -6.66 -19.88 -7.13
CA GLN A 342 -7.82 -20.49 -6.46
C GLN A 342 -8.70 -19.49 -5.69
N GLN A 343 -8.19 -18.30 -5.37
CA GLN A 343 -8.97 -17.24 -4.70
C GLN A 343 -9.75 -16.35 -5.68
N ILE A 344 -9.56 -16.51 -7.00
CA ILE A 344 -10.23 -15.73 -8.05
C ILE A 344 -11.70 -16.15 -8.16
N PRO A 345 -12.68 -15.27 -7.86
CA PRO A 345 -14.08 -15.69 -7.86
C PRO A 345 -14.65 -15.87 -9.28
N PRO A 346 -15.54 -16.84 -9.53
CA PRO A 346 -16.13 -17.09 -10.86
C PRO A 346 -16.85 -15.89 -11.49
N ILE A 347 -17.37 -14.95 -10.69
CA ILE A 347 -18.01 -13.70 -11.15
C ILE A 347 -17.07 -12.78 -11.97
N THR A 348 -15.76 -13.04 -11.95
CA THR A 348 -14.78 -12.38 -12.83
C THR A 348 -14.90 -12.80 -14.30
N GLY A 349 -15.55 -13.93 -14.60
CA GLY A 349 -15.59 -14.52 -15.95
C GLY A 349 -14.28 -15.17 -16.39
N LEU A 350 -13.30 -15.32 -15.47
CA LEU A 350 -11.96 -15.85 -15.74
C LEU A 350 -11.79 -17.31 -15.29
N GLU A 351 -12.88 -18.01 -14.96
CA GLU A 351 -12.86 -19.39 -14.42
C GLU A 351 -12.01 -20.33 -15.29
N LEU A 352 -12.24 -20.32 -16.60
CA LEU A 352 -11.55 -21.17 -17.57
C LEU A 352 -10.05 -20.83 -17.73
N GLU A 353 -9.71 -19.54 -17.66
CA GLU A 353 -8.31 -19.06 -17.70
C GLU A 353 -7.58 -19.40 -16.38
N THR A 354 -8.31 -19.40 -15.27
CA THR A 354 -7.82 -19.77 -13.94
C THR A 354 -7.58 -21.28 -13.82
N GLU A 355 -8.48 -22.10 -14.36
CA GLU A 355 -8.31 -23.55 -14.48
C GLU A 355 -7.06 -23.90 -15.30
N ASP A 356 -6.95 -23.34 -16.52
CA ASP A 356 -5.78 -23.53 -17.39
C ASP A 356 -4.48 -23.07 -16.69
N PHE A 357 -4.51 -21.93 -15.99
CA PHE A 357 -3.36 -21.41 -15.25
C PHE A 357 -2.93 -22.36 -14.13
N ILE A 358 -3.86 -22.88 -13.34
CA ILE A 358 -3.58 -23.84 -12.26
C ILE A 358 -2.99 -25.13 -12.84
N ALA A 359 -3.56 -25.67 -13.93
CA ALA A 359 -3.04 -26.86 -14.59
C ALA A 359 -1.59 -26.66 -15.09
N LEU A 360 -1.28 -25.52 -15.71
CA LEU A 360 0.08 -25.17 -16.13
C LEU A 360 1.03 -24.94 -14.94
N ALA A 361 0.56 -24.34 -13.85
CA ALA A 361 1.35 -24.11 -12.65
C ALA A 361 1.72 -25.42 -11.94
N GLU A 362 0.78 -26.36 -11.84
CA GLU A 362 1.05 -27.70 -11.32
C GLU A 362 2.01 -28.49 -12.21
N ALA A 363 1.83 -28.41 -13.54
CA ALA A 363 2.72 -29.05 -14.48
C ALA A 363 4.16 -28.51 -14.34
N GLN A 364 4.34 -27.19 -14.28
CA GLN A 364 5.64 -26.57 -14.05
C GLN A 364 6.26 -26.98 -12.70
N ARG A 365 5.46 -27.04 -11.63
CA ARG A 365 5.92 -27.53 -10.31
C ARG A 365 6.50 -28.95 -10.40
N ASN A 366 5.84 -29.84 -11.12
CA ASN A 366 6.28 -31.22 -11.33
C ASN A 366 7.54 -31.30 -12.22
N ALA A 367 7.62 -30.48 -13.27
CA ALA A 367 8.82 -30.38 -14.12
C ALA A 367 10.06 -29.91 -13.35
N TRP A 368 9.91 -28.95 -12.42
CA TRP A 368 11.03 -28.42 -11.63
C TRP A 368 11.65 -29.41 -10.65
N VAL A 369 11.03 -30.56 -10.40
CA VAL A 369 11.66 -31.70 -9.70
C VAL A 369 12.90 -32.18 -10.48
N GLY A 370 12.90 -32.02 -11.81
CA GLY A 370 14.09 -32.24 -12.64
C GLY A 370 14.48 -33.69 -12.84
N ASN A 371 13.53 -34.63 -12.69
CA ASN A 371 13.68 -36.04 -13.04
C ASN A 371 12.62 -36.45 -14.09
N VAL A 372 12.83 -37.61 -14.73
CA VAL A 372 11.94 -38.10 -15.80
C VAL A 372 10.47 -38.19 -15.36
N ALA A 373 10.19 -38.76 -14.18
CA ALA A 373 8.82 -38.94 -13.69
C ALA A 373 8.09 -37.61 -13.43
N GLY A 374 8.81 -36.58 -12.96
CA GLY A 374 8.26 -35.23 -12.79
C GLY A 374 7.93 -34.55 -14.13
N LEU A 375 8.80 -34.72 -15.13
CA LEU A 375 8.59 -34.21 -16.49
C LEU A 375 7.45 -34.95 -17.21
N GLU A 376 7.35 -36.28 -17.08
CA GLU A 376 6.23 -37.07 -17.59
C GLU A 376 4.89 -36.63 -16.96
N THR A 377 4.89 -36.39 -15.65
CA THR A 377 3.71 -35.87 -14.93
C THR A 377 3.34 -34.47 -15.43
N ALA A 378 4.32 -33.59 -15.65
CA ALA A 378 4.12 -32.25 -16.18
C ALA A 378 3.49 -32.28 -17.58
N ILE A 379 4.01 -33.12 -18.47
CA ILE A 379 3.45 -33.32 -19.82
C ILE A 379 2.01 -33.82 -19.73
N ALA A 380 1.74 -34.82 -18.88
CA ALA A 380 0.40 -35.40 -18.73
C ALA A 380 -0.63 -34.40 -18.17
N GLN A 381 -0.21 -33.45 -17.33
CA GLN A 381 -1.08 -32.37 -16.86
C GLN A 381 -1.31 -31.31 -17.93
N ALA A 382 -0.24 -30.79 -18.56
CA ALA A 382 -0.37 -29.78 -19.61
C ALA A 382 -1.13 -30.28 -20.85
N SER A 383 -1.10 -31.59 -21.14
CA SER A 383 -1.84 -32.19 -22.27
C SER A 383 -3.36 -32.23 -22.08
N GLN A 384 -3.87 -31.95 -20.88
CA GLN A 384 -5.31 -31.93 -20.60
C GLN A 384 -5.98 -30.62 -21.04
N ILE A 385 -5.20 -29.58 -21.36
CA ILE A 385 -5.71 -28.29 -21.85
C ILE A 385 -6.26 -28.48 -23.26
N ASP A 386 -7.54 -28.14 -23.45
CA ASP A 386 -8.26 -28.36 -24.70
C ASP A 386 -7.70 -27.48 -25.84
N PRO A 387 -7.58 -27.98 -27.09
CA PRO A 387 -7.05 -27.21 -28.23
C PRO A 387 -7.77 -25.91 -28.59
N SER A 388 -9.01 -25.71 -28.11
CA SER A 388 -9.75 -24.45 -28.29
C SER A 388 -9.41 -23.37 -27.25
N ARG A 389 -8.66 -23.71 -26.20
CA ARG A 389 -8.27 -22.78 -25.13
C ARG A 389 -7.16 -21.81 -25.59
N PRO A 390 -7.18 -20.53 -25.18
CA PRO A 390 -6.07 -19.61 -25.41
C PRO A 390 -4.72 -20.12 -24.85
N SER A 391 -4.76 -20.88 -23.76
CA SER A 391 -3.58 -21.41 -23.08
C SER A 391 -2.91 -22.59 -23.79
N TYR A 392 -3.56 -23.17 -24.82
CA TYR A 392 -3.11 -24.39 -25.47
C TYR A 392 -1.73 -24.25 -26.13
N GLU A 393 -1.45 -23.12 -26.79
CA GLU A 393 -0.14 -22.91 -27.44
C GLU A 393 1.00 -22.90 -26.41
N LYS A 394 0.80 -22.21 -25.27
CA LYS A 394 1.73 -22.18 -24.14
C LYS A 394 1.94 -23.59 -23.56
N ALA A 395 0.87 -24.39 -23.48
CA ALA A 395 0.95 -25.79 -23.05
C ALA A 395 1.79 -26.65 -24.00
N GLN A 396 1.57 -26.54 -25.32
CA GLN A 396 2.34 -27.30 -26.33
C GLN A 396 3.82 -26.91 -26.35
N GLN A 397 4.14 -25.61 -26.19
CA GLN A 397 5.53 -25.15 -26.07
C GLN A 397 6.25 -25.76 -24.86
N LEU A 398 5.57 -25.82 -23.70
CA LEU A 398 6.11 -26.46 -22.49
C LEU A 398 6.27 -27.98 -22.65
N ILE A 399 5.28 -28.66 -23.26
CA ILE A 399 5.35 -30.10 -23.54
C ILE A 399 6.54 -30.43 -24.45
N ALA A 400 6.72 -29.70 -25.56
CA ALA A 400 7.85 -29.93 -26.47
C ALA A 400 9.21 -29.70 -25.79
N PHE A 401 9.29 -28.73 -24.87
CA PHE A 401 10.49 -28.49 -24.06
C PHE A 401 10.77 -29.65 -23.10
N TRP A 402 9.77 -30.12 -22.34
CA TRP A 402 9.94 -31.23 -21.40
C TRP A 402 10.21 -32.58 -22.08
N GLN A 403 9.66 -32.81 -23.27
CA GLN A 403 9.95 -34.02 -24.06
C GLN A 403 11.43 -34.13 -24.43
N LEU A 404 12.06 -33.02 -24.83
CA LEU A 404 13.51 -32.97 -25.05
C LEU A 404 14.26 -33.18 -23.73
N GLU A 405 13.82 -32.54 -22.65
CA GLU A 405 14.47 -32.63 -21.34
C GLU A 405 14.47 -34.06 -20.75
N ILE A 406 13.41 -34.86 -21.00
CA ILE A 406 13.33 -36.26 -20.58
C ILE A 406 14.46 -37.12 -21.16
N GLU A 407 14.78 -36.96 -22.45
CA GLU A 407 15.81 -37.77 -23.10
C GLU A 407 17.19 -37.51 -22.46
N ASP A 408 17.52 -36.23 -22.24
CA ASP A 408 18.82 -35.84 -21.72
C ASP A 408 18.98 -36.03 -20.21
N VAL A 409 17.89 -35.91 -19.42
CA VAL A 409 17.89 -36.34 -18.01
C VAL A 409 18.14 -37.85 -17.91
N ALA A 410 17.51 -38.67 -18.77
CA ALA A 410 17.77 -40.11 -18.80
C ALA A 410 19.23 -40.43 -19.20
N ARG A 411 19.84 -39.64 -20.08
CA ARG A 411 21.28 -39.74 -20.43
C ARG A 411 22.17 -39.40 -19.23
N LEU A 412 21.88 -38.32 -18.50
CA LEU A 412 22.61 -37.96 -17.28
C LEU A 412 22.50 -39.05 -16.21
N ASP A 413 21.31 -39.61 -15.97
CA ASP A 413 21.14 -40.67 -14.97
C ASP A 413 21.86 -41.97 -15.35
N ARG A 414 21.97 -42.30 -16.64
CA ARG A 414 22.86 -43.37 -17.13
C ARG A 414 24.34 -43.02 -16.90
N ALA A 415 24.77 -41.81 -17.24
CA ALA A 415 26.14 -41.34 -17.06
C ALA A 415 26.57 -41.39 -15.59
N ARG A 416 25.73 -40.88 -14.68
CA ARG A 416 25.88 -40.98 -13.23
C ARG A 416 26.02 -42.44 -12.77
N SER A 417 25.15 -43.32 -13.27
CA SER A 417 25.15 -44.74 -12.90
C SER A 417 26.45 -45.45 -13.29
N LEU A 418 27.04 -45.12 -14.44
CA LEU A 418 28.38 -45.58 -14.84
C LEU A 418 29.44 -45.02 -13.86
N ALA A 419 29.42 -43.71 -13.62
CA ALA A 419 30.39 -43.03 -12.76
C ALA A 419 30.44 -43.54 -11.30
N LEU A 420 29.37 -44.16 -10.77
CA LEU A 420 29.30 -44.68 -9.40
C LEU A 420 30.45 -45.63 -9.03
N GLN A 421 31.01 -46.38 -10.00
CA GLN A 421 32.12 -47.29 -9.73
C GLN A 421 33.47 -46.57 -9.55
N GLY A 422 33.60 -45.31 -10.00
CA GLY A 422 34.82 -44.50 -9.85
C GLY A 422 36.06 -45.00 -10.60
N SER A 423 35.97 -46.05 -11.42
CA SER A 423 37.10 -46.54 -12.22
C SER A 423 37.30 -45.69 -13.47
N ILE A 424 38.53 -45.59 -13.99
CA ILE A 424 38.83 -44.78 -15.18
C ILE A 424 37.96 -45.17 -16.39
N PRO A 425 37.76 -46.46 -16.74
CA PRO A 425 36.89 -46.85 -17.85
C PRO A 425 35.43 -46.41 -17.67
N GLU A 426 34.90 -46.53 -16.45
CA GLU A 426 33.50 -46.19 -16.15
C GLU A 426 33.27 -44.68 -16.09
N LEU A 427 34.22 -43.91 -15.56
CA LEU A 427 34.22 -42.45 -15.61
C LEU A 427 34.35 -41.95 -17.07
N ALA A 428 35.14 -42.61 -17.91
CA ALA A 428 35.24 -42.28 -19.33
C ALA A 428 33.95 -42.62 -20.10
N ALA A 429 33.29 -43.73 -19.76
CA ALA A 429 31.97 -44.08 -20.29
C ALA A 429 30.90 -43.07 -19.87
N ALA A 430 30.89 -42.64 -18.61
CA ALA A 430 30.02 -41.58 -18.10
C ALA A 430 30.20 -40.25 -18.86
N ILE A 431 31.46 -39.81 -19.06
CA ILE A 431 31.77 -38.63 -19.86
C ILE A 431 31.24 -38.78 -21.30
N THR A 432 31.45 -39.95 -21.92
CA THR A 432 31.00 -40.23 -23.30
C THR A 432 29.46 -40.22 -23.41
N GLU A 433 28.75 -40.67 -22.39
CA GLU A 433 27.29 -40.63 -22.34
C GLU A 433 26.76 -39.19 -22.18
N ALA A 434 27.32 -38.41 -21.24
CA ALA A 434 26.93 -37.01 -21.04
C ALA A 434 27.32 -36.09 -22.22
N GLN A 435 28.37 -36.43 -22.97
CA GLN A 435 28.77 -35.69 -24.18
C GLN A 435 27.78 -35.81 -25.35
N GLN A 436 26.83 -36.75 -25.30
CA GLN A 436 25.76 -36.85 -26.31
C GLN A 436 24.70 -35.74 -26.17
N ILE A 437 24.66 -35.04 -25.03
CA ILE A 437 23.72 -33.96 -24.73
C ILE A 437 24.15 -32.69 -25.48
N PRO A 438 23.34 -32.15 -26.42
CA PRO A 438 23.75 -31.00 -27.23
C PRO A 438 23.94 -29.72 -26.41
N ASP A 439 24.84 -28.84 -26.86
CA ASP A 439 25.08 -27.53 -26.23
C ASP A 439 23.85 -26.60 -26.16
N THR A 440 22.86 -26.84 -27.01
CA THR A 440 21.58 -26.11 -27.05
C THR A 440 20.53 -26.67 -26.08
N ASN A 441 20.81 -27.77 -25.39
CA ASN A 441 19.87 -28.43 -24.50
C ASN A 441 19.78 -27.73 -23.13
N PRO A 442 18.60 -27.69 -22.48
CA PRO A 442 18.47 -27.15 -21.12
C PRO A 442 19.42 -27.76 -20.08
N ARG A 443 19.78 -29.05 -20.25
CA ARG A 443 20.66 -29.81 -19.36
C ARG A 443 22.15 -29.72 -19.72
N ALA A 444 22.52 -28.97 -20.77
CA ALA A 444 23.92 -28.86 -21.22
C ALA A 444 24.87 -28.29 -20.16
N GLN A 445 24.40 -27.38 -19.27
CA GLN A 445 25.22 -26.86 -18.18
C GLN A 445 25.52 -27.93 -17.12
N GLU A 446 24.51 -28.73 -16.76
CA GLU A 446 24.61 -29.83 -15.80
C GLU A 446 25.55 -30.91 -16.34
N ALA A 447 25.36 -31.34 -17.59
CA ALA A 447 26.25 -32.25 -18.31
C ALA A 447 27.72 -31.77 -18.28
N LYS A 448 27.96 -30.50 -18.60
CA LYS A 448 29.32 -29.92 -18.54
C LYS A 448 29.92 -29.92 -17.14
N GLN A 449 29.13 -29.70 -16.09
CA GLN A 449 29.62 -29.75 -14.71
C GLN A 449 30.01 -31.17 -14.31
N GLU A 450 29.21 -32.17 -14.67
CA GLU A 450 29.51 -33.58 -14.39
C GLU A 450 30.71 -34.09 -15.19
N ILE A 451 30.78 -33.79 -16.50
CA ILE A 451 31.94 -34.09 -17.36
C ILE A 451 33.23 -33.51 -16.76
N ASN A 452 33.21 -32.24 -16.31
CA ASN A 452 34.37 -31.62 -15.68
C ASN A 452 34.75 -32.30 -14.35
N SER A 453 33.76 -32.72 -13.55
CA SER A 453 33.97 -33.46 -12.30
C SER A 453 34.62 -34.82 -12.55
N TRP A 454 34.06 -35.65 -13.44
CA TRP A 454 34.60 -36.96 -13.78
C TRP A 454 35.97 -36.86 -14.45
N THR A 455 36.18 -35.84 -15.30
CA THR A 455 37.51 -35.55 -15.88
C THR A 455 38.53 -35.24 -14.79
N ALA A 456 38.19 -34.43 -13.79
CA ALA A 456 39.07 -34.14 -12.67
C ALA A 456 39.34 -35.37 -11.77
N GLN A 457 38.38 -36.28 -11.65
CA GLN A 457 38.55 -37.57 -10.95
C GLN A 457 39.53 -38.49 -11.71
N ILE A 458 39.36 -38.68 -13.02
CA ILE A 458 40.30 -39.43 -13.86
C ILE A 458 41.71 -38.86 -13.74
N GLN A 459 41.87 -37.54 -13.92
CA GLN A 459 43.16 -36.85 -13.77
C GLN A 459 43.77 -37.08 -12.38
N THR A 460 42.95 -37.12 -11.33
CA THR A 460 43.42 -37.39 -9.96
C THR A 460 43.91 -38.82 -9.81
N ILE A 461 43.19 -39.82 -10.32
CA ILE A 461 43.58 -41.22 -10.27
C ILE A 461 44.90 -41.45 -11.05
N GLU A 462 45.04 -40.81 -12.21
CA GLU A 462 46.24 -40.87 -13.04
C GLU A 462 47.46 -40.15 -12.42
N ASP A 463 47.26 -38.96 -11.82
CA ASP A 463 48.35 -38.13 -11.30
C ASP A 463 48.81 -38.53 -9.89
N ARG A 464 47.92 -39.11 -9.08
CA ARG A 464 48.21 -39.43 -7.66
C ARG A 464 49.47 -40.29 -7.48
N PRO A 465 49.74 -41.35 -8.28
CA PRO A 465 50.94 -42.16 -8.15
C PRO A 465 52.25 -41.39 -8.39
N PHE A 466 52.26 -40.38 -9.26
CA PHE A 466 53.45 -39.51 -9.45
C PHE A 466 53.69 -38.67 -8.19
N LEU A 467 52.63 -38.10 -7.62
CA LEU A 467 52.76 -37.25 -6.44
C LEU A 467 53.14 -38.06 -5.19
N GLU A 468 52.60 -39.27 -5.04
CA GLU A 468 52.99 -40.20 -3.96
C GLU A 468 54.44 -40.68 -4.08
N ARG A 469 54.91 -41.05 -5.28
CA ARG A 469 56.33 -41.39 -5.50
C ARG A 469 57.24 -40.19 -5.21
N ALA A 470 56.87 -39.00 -5.67
CA ALA A 470 57.62 -37.77 -5.38
C ALA A 470 57.73 -37.52 -3.87
N GLU A 471 56.66 -37.74 -3.12
CA GLU A 471 56.65 -37.62 -1.66
C GLU A 471 57.53 -38.68 -0.98
N GLN A 472 57.49 -39.94 -1.41
CA GLN A 472 58.35 -41.01 -0.90
C GLN A 472 59.84 -40.73 -1.14
N ILE A 473 60.20 -40.24 -2.33
CA ILE A 473 61.57 -39.82 -2.65
C ILE A 473 62.00 -38.66 -1.73
N ALA A 474 61.11 -37.67 -1.50
CA ALA A 474 61.42 -36.51 -0.68
C ALA A 474 61.67 -36.80 0.81
N LEU A 475 61.33 -38.00 1.32
CA LEU A 475 61.54 -38.40 2.72
C LEU A 475 63.02 -38.44 3.15
N LEU A 476 63.94 -38.59 2.20
CA LEU A 476 65.39 -38.60 2.48
C LEU A 476 65.95 -37.20 2.80
N GLU A 477 65.20 -36.14 2.46
CA GLU A 477 65.50 -34.72 2.67
C GLU A 477 66.85 -34.18 2.14
N ASP A 478 67.67 -34.99 1.48
CA ASP A 478 68.90 -34.54 0.82
C ASP A 478 68.63 -33.84 -0.53
N VAL A 479 69.64 -33.11 -1.04
CA VAL A 479 69.52 -32.30 -2.26
C VAL A 479 69.17 -33.13 -3.50
N ASN A 480 69.75 -34.32 -3.66
CA ASN A 480 69.53 -35.15 -4.85
C ASN A 480 68.11 -35.74 -4.81
N SER A 481 67.69 -36.25 -3.65
CA SER A 481 66.34 -36.78 -3.47
C SER A 481 65.27 -35.71 -3.62
N LEU A 482 65.46 -34.51 -3.05
CA LEU A 482 64.54 -33.39 -3.24
C LEU A 482 64.47 -32.92 -4.71
N GLN A 483 65.59 -32.95 -5.46
CA GLN A 483 65.59 -32.68 -6.90
C GLN A 483 64.83 -33.74 -7.70
N ALA A 484 65.02 -35.02 -7.39
CA ALA A 484 64.29 -36.13 -8.00
C ALA A 484 62.78 -36.07 -7.69
N ALA A 485 62.39 -35.73 -6.46
CA ALA A 485 61.00 -35.49 -6.07
C ALA A 485 60.37 -34.32 -6.84
N ILE A 486 61.11 -33.21 -7.04
CA ILE A 486 60.68 -32.08 -7.88
C ILE A 486 60.46 -32.53 -9.32
N ALA A 487 61.37 -33.33 -9.89
CA ALA A 487 61.24 -33.86 -11.24
C ALA A 487 59.99 -34.75 -11.37
N GLU A 488 59.77 -35.68 -10.43
CA GLU A 488 58.62 -36.58 -10.42
C GLU A 488 57.29 -35.82 -10.30
N ALA A 489 57.18 -34.88 -9.36
CA ALA A 489 55.97 -34.06 -9.23
C ALA A 489 55.77 -33.07 -10.40
N SER A 490 56.82 -32.75 -11.16
CA SER A 490 56.71 -31.87 -12.33
C SER A 490 56.06 -32.53 -13.55
N GLN A 491 55.91 -33.87 -13.55
CA GLN A 491 55.16 -34.59 -14.56
C GLN A 491 53.66 -34.22 -14.56
N ILE A 492 53.14 -33.73 -13.43
CA ILE A 492 51.78 -33.20 -13.29
C ILE A 492 51.72 -31.82 -13.94
N THR A 493 51.12 -31.76 -15.14
CA THR A 493 51.11 -30.56 -16.00
C THR A 493 50.05 -29.53 -15.62
N ARG A 494 50.22 -28.29 -16.11
CA ARG A 494 49.27 -27.18 -15.87
C ARG A 494 47.91 -27.51 -16.47
N GLY A 495 46.86 -27.42 -15.66
CA GLY A 495 45.48 -27.71 -16.06
C GLY A 495 44.95 -29.03 -15.51
N ARG A 496 45.82 -29.91 -15.01
CA ARG A 496 45.44 -31.13 -14.30
C ARG A 496 44.93 -30.83 -12.89
N ALA A 497 44.02 -31.67 -12.37
CA ALA A 497 43.44 -31.57 -11.04
C ALA A 497 44.48 -31.41 -9.91
N LEU A 498 45.52 -32.24 -9.88
CA LEU A 498 46.55 -32.21 -8.82
C LEU A 498 47.64 -31.15 -9.02
N TYR A 499 47.62 -30.36 -10.10
CA TYR A 499 48.68 -29.38 -10.40
C TYR A 499 48.95 -28.39 -9.25
N ARG A 500 47.89 -27.87 -8.62
CA ARG A 500 48.04 -26.94 -7.48
C ARG A 500 48.64 -27.61 -6.23
N GLU A 501 48.45 -28.91 -6.06
CA GLU A 501 49.09 -29.67 -4.99
C GLU A 501 50.57 -29.89 -5.31
N ALA A 502 50.87 -30.40 -6.51
CA ALA A 502 52.22 -30.64 -7.01
C ALA A 502 53.10 -29.38 -6.94
N ARG A 503 52.60 -28.22 -7.41
CA ARG A 503 53.34 -26.95 -7.35
C ARG A 503 53.64 -26.47 -5.92
N ARG A 504 52.77 -26.76 -4.94
CA ARG A 504 53.04 -26.46 -3.52
C ARG A 504 54.16 -27.35 -2.97
N LYS A 505 54.15 -28.65 -3.27
CA LYS A 505 55.23 -29.57 -2.84
C LYS A 505 56.57 -29.20 -3.49
N ILE A 506 56.58 -28.91 -4.80
CA ILE A 506 57.75 -28.41 -5.53
C ILE A 506 58.32 -27.11 -4.92
N ALA A 507 57.47 -26.16 -4.55
CA ALA A 507 57.92 -24.92 -3.90
C ALA A 507 58.55 -25.21 -2.52
N ASN A 508 57.94 -26.08 -1.72
CA ASN A 508 58.46 -26.48 -0.41
C ASN A 508 59.80 -27.21 -0.51
N TRP A 509 59.94 -28.16 -1.45
CA TRP A 509 61.20 -28.90 -1.68
C TRP A 509 62.29 -27.99 -2.24
N THR A 510 61.96 -27.07 -3.16
CA THR A 510 62.88 -26.03 -3.64
C THR A 510 63.40 -25.18 -2.47
N ALA A 511 62.52 -24.77 -1.55
CA ALA A 511 62.91 -24.01 -0.37
C ALA A 511 63.79 -24.83 0.60
N LYS A 512 63.54 -26.14 0.78
CA LYS A 512 64.43 -27.03 1.55
C LYS A 512 65.83 -27.11 0.93
N ILE A 513 65.93 -27.36 -0.38
CA ILE A 513 67.22 -27.38 -1.10
C ILE A 513 67.97 -26.07 -0.90
N GLN A 514 67.29 -24.93 -1.06
CA GLN A 514 67.91 -23.61 -0.89
C GLN A 514 68.43 -23.43 0.54
N ARG A 515 67.68 -23.82 1.58
CA ARG A 515 68.20 -23.77 2.97
C ARG A 515 69.43 -24.64 3.15
N ILE A 516 69.41 -25.90 2.68
CA ILE A 516 70.57 -26.81 2.80
C ILE A 516 71.83 -26.23 2.15
N GLN A 517 71.67 -25.53 1.01
CA GLN A 517 72.78 -24.89 0.29
C GLN A 517 73.24 -23.58 0.94
N ASP A 518 72.32 -22.76 1.45
CA ASP A 518 72.61 -21.39 1.92
C ASP A 518 72.99 -21.34 3.41
N GLN A 519 72.54 -22.31 4.22
CA GLN A 519 72.76 -22.35 5.66
C GLN A 519 74.26 -22.28 6.05
N PRO A 520 75.18 -23.04 5.41
CA PRO A 520 76.60 -22.96 5.75
C PRO A 520 77.20 -21.57 5.48
N ILE A 521 76.72 -20.86 4.47
CA ILE A 521 77.15 -19.49 4.13
C ILE A 521 76.68 -18.53 5.22
N LEU A 522 75.41 -18.63 5.63
CA LEU A 522 74.85 -17.76 6.65
C LEU A 522 75.47 -18.01 8.03
N ASP A 523 75.77 -19.27 8.37
CA ASP A 523 76.43 -19.62 9.62
C ASP A 523 77.92 -19.23 9.62
N GLN A 524 78.62 -19.33 8.47
CA GLN A 524 79.95 -18.74 8.32
C GLN A 524 79.92 -17.22 8.53
N ALA A 525 78.93 -16.51 7.97
CA ALA A 525 78.76 -15.08 8.17
C ALA A 525 78.50 -14.74 9.65
N ARG A 526 77.59 -15.47 10.32
CA ARG A 526 77.32 -15.32 11.77
C ARG A 526 78.57 -15.57 12.63
N ASN A 527 79.40 -16.56 12.28
CA ASN A 527 80.67 -16.83 12.95
C ASN A 527 81.73 -15.74 12.73
N LEU A 528 81.75 -15.09 11.56
CA LEU A 528 82.61 -13.92 11.33
C LEU A 528 82.14 -12.71 12.16
N ALA A 529 80.83 -12.52 12.30
CA ALA A 529 80.28 -11.44 13.12
C ALA A 529 80.56 -11.64 14.61
N SER A 530 80.43 -12.87 15.13
CA SER A 530 80.64 -13.16 16.56
C SER A 530 82.09 -12.97 17.01
N VAL A 531 83.08 -13.09 16.11
CA VAL A 531 84.48 -12.73 16.36
C VAL A 531 84.82 -11.26 16.06
N GLY A 532 83.80 -10.42 15.79
CA GLY A 532 83.93 -8.97 15.56
C GLY A 532 84.23 -8.55 14.12
N ASN A 533 84.36 -9.49 13.17
CA ASN A 533 84.58 -9.17 11.75
C ASN A 533 83.26 -8.93 11.01
N LEU A 534 82.57 -7.85 11.39
CA LEU A 534 81.26 -7.47 10.83
C LEU A 534 81.32 -7.22 9.31
N SER A 535 82.36 -6.57 8.80
CA SER A 535 82.53 -6.32 7.35
C SER A 535 82.73 -7.63 6.56
N GLY A 536 83.45 -8.60 7.13
CA GLY A 536 83.59 -9.94 6.57
C GLY A 536 82.27 -10.72 6.59
N ALA A 537 81.53 -10.63 7.70
CA ALA A 537 80.20 -11.24 7.85
C ALA A 537 79.22 -10.74 6.79
N ILE A 538 79.11 -9.41 6.61
CA ILE A 538 78.28 -8.79 5.55
C ILE A 538 78.69 -9.30 4.16
N THR A 539 80.00 -9.42 3.90
CA THR A 539 80.52 -9.88 2.61
C THR A 539 80.13 -11.33 2.32
N VAL A 540 80.17 -12.22 3.33
CA VAL A 540 79.76 -13.63 3.17
C VAL A 540 78.24 -13.77 3.08
N ALA A 541 77.45 -13.09 3.91
CA ALA A 541 75.98 -13.16 3.84
C ALA A 541 75.43 -12.64 2.49
N ARG A 542 76.08 -11.65 1.87
CA ARG A 542 75.74 -11.16 0.52
C ARG A 542 75.93 -12.20 -0.59
N GLN A 543 76.60 -13.32 -0.32
CA GLN A 543 76.70 -14.44 -1.27
C GLN A 543 75.39 -15.23 -1.40
N ILE A 544 74.37 -14.97 -0.57
CA ILE A 544 73.03 -15.57 -0.67
C ILE A 544 72.15 -14.66 -1.54
N PRO A 545 71.78 -15.07 -2.78
CA PRO A 545 70.96 -14.24 -3.66
C PRO A 545 69.57 -13.90 -3.12
N PRO A 546 69.02 -12.73 -3.47
CA PRO A 546 67.64 -12.38 -3.14
C PRO A 546 66.65 -13.37 -3.78
N GLY A 547 65.56 -13.67 -3.08
CA GLY A 547 64.51 -14.58 -3.54
C GLY A 547 64.77 -16.07 -3.24
N ARG A 548 65.86 -16.40 -2.54
CA ARG A 548 66.10 -17.73 -1.95
C ARG A 548 65.56 -17.83 -0.53
N ALA A 549 65.35 -19.06 -0.05
CA ALA A 549 64.72 -19.34 1.23
C ALA A 549 65.35 -18.64 2.46
N LEU A 550 66.68 -18.42 2.47
CA LEU A 550 67.37 -17.71 3.57
C LEU A 550 67.65 -16.22 3.27
N SER A 551 67.23 -15.67 2.13
CA SER A 551 67.63 -14.30 1.76
C SER A 551 67.09 -13.23 2.71
N GLY A 552 65.91 -13.45 3.32
CA GLY A 552 65.36 -12.56 4.35
C GLY A 552 66.15 -12.59 5.65
N GLU A 553 66.58 -13.77 6.10
CA GLU A 553 67.42 -13.93 7.29
C GLU A 553 68.82 -13.34 7.07
N ALA A 554 69.38 -13.55 5.88
CA ALA A 554 70.67 -12.99 5.48
C ALA A 554 70.63 -11.45 5.44
N GLN A 555 69.58 -10.86 4.87
CA GLN A 555 69.42 -9.41 4.83
C GLN A 555 69.25 -8.81 6.23
N ALA A 556 68.40 -9.41 7.08
CA ALA A 556 68.23 -8.96 8.47
C ALA A 556 69.54 -8.99 9.27
N ALA A 557 70.39 -10.01 9.05
CA ALA A 557 71.71 -10.09 9.66
C ALA A 557 72.68 -9.01 9.11
N ILE A 558 72.66 -8.77 7.79
CA ILE A 558 73.45 -7.69 7.16
C ILE A 558 73.08 -6.31 7.72
N ASP A 559 71.77 -6.05 7.88
CA ASP A 559 71.26 -4.76 8.37
C ASP A 559 71.67 -4.51 9.83
N ASP A 560 71.61 -5.54 10.68
CA ASP A 560 72.10 -5.47 12.07
C ASP A 560 73.61 -5.19 12.12
N TRP A 561 74.42 -5.95 11.38
CA TRP A 561 75.88 -5.77 11.37
C TRP A 561 76.29 -4.41 10.80
N GLN A 562 75.59 -3.90 9.78
CA GLN A 562 75.82 -2.55 9.27
C GLN A 562 75.47 -1.50 10.33
N GLY A 563 74.35 -1.66 11.04
CA GLY A 563 73.98 -0.81 12.16
C GLY A 563 75.01 -0.80 13.30
N GLN A 564 75.64 -1.95 13.60
CA GLN A 564 76.73 -2.05 14.58
C GLN A 564 78.03 -1.34 14.11
N ILE A 565 78.39 -1.45 12.82
CA ILE A 565 79.52 -0.71 12.23
C ILE A 565 79.26 0.80 12.32
N ASP A 566 78.09 1.25 11.86
CA ASP A 566 77.71 2.66 11.82
C ASP A 566 77.62 3.26 13.24
N ALA A 567 77.11 2.50 14.22
CA ALA A 567 77.11 2.86 15.63
C ALA A 567 78.53 3.11 16.15
N THR A 568 79.45 2.17 15.87
CA THR A 568 80.85 2.25 16.30
C THR A 568 81.57 3.44 15.64
N GLU A 569 81.30 3.70 14.35
CA GLU A 569 81.92 4.80 13.65
C GLU A 569 81.39 6.17 14.10
N ASN A 570 80.07 6.31 14.28
CA ASN A 570 79.46 7.54 14.82
C ASN A 570 79.96 7.83 16.24
N TRP A 571 80.09 6.81 17.09
CA TRP A 571 80.66 6.97 18.44
C TRP A 571 82.13 7.43 18.41
N ARG A 572 82.96 6.81 17.55
CA ARG A 572 84.35 7.24 17.34
C ARG A 572 84.45 8.69 16.88
N LYS A 573 83.61 9.09 15.91
CA LYS A 573 83.54 10.48 15.40
C LYS A 573 83.11 11.46 16.49
N ALA A 574 82.10 11.11 17.29
CA ALA A 574 81.64 11.91 18.42
C ALA A 574 82.76 12.16 19.46
N ARG A 575 83.45 11.09 19.89
CA ARG A 575 84.58 11.21 20.83
C ARG A 575 85.72 12.06 20.27
N ALA A 576 86.00 11.96 18.97
CA ALA A 576 87.04 12.78 18.32
C ALA A 576 86.65 14.27 18.26
N ALA A 577 85.40 14.60 17.97
CA ALA A 577 84.91 15.99 17.99
C ALA A 577 85.03 16.63 19.39
N ALA A 578 84.67 15.87 20.43
CA ALA A 578 84.73 16.35 21.81
C ALA A 578 86.15 16.71 22.32
N LEU A 579 87.22 16.23 21.67
CA LEU A 579 88.61 16.45 22.12
C LEU A 579 89.03 17.93 22.19
N SER A 580 88.42 18.81 21.38
CA SER A 580 88.77 20.24 21.40
C SER A 580 88.15 21.00 22.58
N ALA A 581 87.20 20.39 23.30
CA ALA A 581 86.45 20.98 24.42
C ALA A 581 85.79 22.36 24.15
N SER A 582 85.67 22.78 22.89
CA SER A 582 84.93 23.99 22.52
C SER A 582 83.41 23.71 22.52
N PRO A 583 82.55 24.71 22.82
CA PRO A 583 81.10 24.53 22.83
C PRO A 583 80.53 23.95 21.52
N GLU A 584 81.03 24.43 20.39
CA GLU A 584 80.59 24.03 19.05
C GLU A 584 80.95 22.58 18.76
N ALA A 585 82.14 22.15 19.17
CA ALA A 585 82.62 20.79 18.94
C ALA A 585 82.01 19.78 19.93
N LEU A 586 81.69 20.20 21.16
CA LEU A 586 80.90 19.42 22.11
C LEU A 586 79.46 19.25 21.60
N ALA A 587 78.84 20.29 21.03
CA ALA A 587 77.52 20.20 20.42
C ALA A 587 77.51 19.27 19.18
N GLU A 588 78.54 19.34 18.34
CA GLU A 588 78.75 18.41 17.23
C GLU A 588 79.00 16.97 17.71
N ALA A 589 79.75 16.78 18.80
CA ALA A 589 79.93 15.48 19.43
C ALA A 589 78.61 14.87 19.92
N ILE A 590 77.75 15.66 20.59
CA ILE A 590 76.40 15.24 20.99
C ILE A 590 75.55 14.88 19.77
N ARG A 591 75.63 15.65 18.68
CA ARG A 591 74.88 15.41 17.43
C ARG A 591 75.30 14.11 16.75
N LEU A 592 76.60 13.81 16.73
CA LEU A 592 77.15 12.55 16.21
C LEU A 592 76.81 11.36 17.11
N ALA A 593 76.91 11.51 18.43
CA ALA A 593 76.57 10.49 19.41
C ALA A 593 75.08 10.11 19.36
N ASN A 594 74.19 11.08 19.12
CA ASN A 594 72.76 10.82 18.94
C ASN A 594 72.41 10.00 17.69
N ARG A 595 73.34 9.83 16.73
CA ARG A 595 73.16 8.90 15.59
C ARG A 595 73.40 7.44 15.96
N VAL A 596 73.94 7.15 17.14
CA VAL A 596 74.10 5.77 17.63
C VAL A 596 72.72 5.21 18.01
N PRO A 597 72.26 4.11 17.39
CA PRO A 597 70.95 3.51 17.65
C PRO A 597 70.72 3.19 19.13
N VAL A 598 69.48 3.33 19.58
CA VAL A 598 69.10 3.12 21.00
C VAL A 598 69.25 1.67 21.48
N ASN A 599 69.25 0.71 20.56
CA ASN A 599 69.50 -0.71 20.80
C ASN A 599 71.00 -1.09 20.69
N SER A 600 71.90 -0.16 20.37
CA SER A 600 73.33 -0.44 20.29
C SER A 600 73.90 -0.72 21.70
N ILE A 601 74.82 -1.70 21.80
CA ILE A 601 75.57 -1.96 23.04
C ILE A 601 76.34 -0.73 23.55
N LEU A 602 76.69 0.21 22.65
CA LEU A 602 77.38 1.46 22.97
C LEU A 602 76.45 2.52 23.60
N ARG A 603 75.12 2.31 23.60
CA ARG A 603 74.17 3.37 23.93
C ARG A 603 74.28 3.87 25.38
N SER A 604 74.70 3.01 26.32
CA SER A 604 74.95 3.40 27.71
C SER A 604 76.07 4.45 27.80
N ASP A 605 77.24 4.15 27.24
CA ASP A 605 78.40 5.06 27.22
C ASP A 605 78.11 6.36 26.46
N VAL A 606 77.37 6.23 25.35
CA VAL A 606 76.90 7.34 24.52
C VAL A 606 76.02 8.31 25.31
N ASN A 607 75.04 7.80 26.07
CA ASN A 607 74.17 8.65 26.89
C ASN A 607 74.96 9.40 27.96
N ILE A 608 75.86 8.69 28.68
CA ILE A 608 76.71 9.30 29.72
C ILE A 608 77.55 10.44 29.15
N ALA A 609 78.17 10.25 27.98
CA ALA A 609 78.98 11.29 27.34
C ALA A 609 78.13 12.46 26.81
N ILE A 610 76.94 12.18 26.25
CA ILE A 610 76.00 13.22 25.81
C ILE A 610 75.64 14.16 26.97
N ASP A 611 75.35 13.60 28.15
CA ASP A 611 75.03 14.39 29.34
C ASP A 611 76.24 15.16 29.89
N GLN A 612 77.42 14.53 29.93
CA GLN A 612 78.67 15.19 30.33
C GLN A 612 79.03 16.36 29.41
N TRP A 613 78.94 16.19 28.09
CA TRP A 613 79.21 17.25 27.11
C TRP A 613 78.18 18.37 27.19
N GLY A 614 76.89 18.04 27.40
CA GLY A 614 75.84 19.03 27.64
C GLY A 614 76.13 19.89 28.88
N GLN A 615 76.55 19.25 29.98
CA GLN A 615 76.94 19.94 31.21
C GLN A 615 78.23 20.78 31.05
N GLN A 616 79.21 20.32 30.27
CA GLN A 616 80.40 21.10 29.95
C GLN A 616 80.07 22.37 29.15
N ILE A 617 79.21 22.30 28.14
CA ILE A 617 78.74 23.50 27.40
C ILE A 617 78.04 24.48 28.36
N LEU A 618 77.23 23.98 29.31
CA LEU A 618 76.55 24.80 30.31
C LEU A 618 77.54 25.47 31.29
N GLN A 619 78.59 24.76 31.69
CA GLN A 619 79.63 25.34 32.54
C GLN A 619 80.44 26.42 31.79
N ILE A 620 80.74 26.20 30.50
CA ILE A 620 81.44 27.18 29.66
C ILE A 620 80.56 28.42 29.44
N SER A 621 79.26 28.29 29.18
CA SER A 621 78.38 29.47 29.08
C SER A 621 78.32 30.23 30.39
N ARG A 622 78.23 29.54 31.53
CA ARG A 622 78.25 30.17 32.87
C ARG A 622 79.53 30.95 33.13
N SER A 623 80.71 30.43 32.77
CA SER A 623 81.96 31.17 32.93
C SER A 623 82.03 32.39 32.00
N GLN A 624 81.57 32.27 30.76
CA GLN A 624 81.49 33.40 29.82
C GLN A 624 80.58 34.53 30.33
N SER A 625 79.47 34.21 31.02
CA SER A 625 78.49 35.21 31.48
C SER A 625 79.06 36.25 32.46
N GLN A 626 80.22 35.98 33.06
CA GLN A 626 80.96 36.92 33.92
C GLN A 626 81.60 38.09 33.14
N SER A 627 81.77 37.95 31.82
CA SER A 627 82.41 38.94 30.94
C SER A 627 81.58 39.29 29.70
N ASP A 628 80.80 38.35 29.17
CA ASP A 628 79.93 38.53 28.02
C ASP A 628 78.68 37.64 28.14
N ILE A 629 77.57 38.26 28.54
CA ILE A 629 76.28 37.59 28.73
C ILE A 629 75.64 37.17 27.39
N LEU A 630 75.89 37.91 26.29
CA LEU A 630 75.35 37.57 24.97
C LEU A 630 76.01 36.30 24.44
N LYS A 631 77.34 36.22 24.51
CA LYS A 631 78.09 35.03 24.13
C LYS A 631 77.77 33.82 25.01
N ALA A 632 77.52 34.04 26.31
CA ALA A 632 77.02 32.99 27.20
C ALA A 632 75.66 32.43 26.75
N ILE A 633 74.70 33.30 26.40
CA ILE A 633 73.40 32.89 25.85
C ILE A 633 73.57 32.10 24.55
N GLU A 634 74.47 32.51 23.66
CA GLU A 634 74.75 31.78 22.41
C GLU A 634 75.35 30.39 22.67
N THR A 635 76.36 30.32 23.53
CA THR A 635 76.97 29.05 23.97
C THR A 635 75.94 28.11 24.59
N ALA A 636 75.07 28.60 25.47
CA ALA A 636 74.04 27.77 26.10
C ALA A 636 72.96 27.28 25.13
N LYS A 637 72.67 28.00 24.02
CA LYS A 637 71.75 27.53 22.96
C LYS A 637 72.29 26.31 22.21
N LEU A 638 73.60 26.05 22.24
CA LEU A 638 74.21 24.90 21.56
C LEU A 638 73.86 23.56 22.23
N ILE A 639 73.36 23.58 23.47
CA ILE A 639 72.96 22.38 24.23
C ILE A 639 71.70 21.77 23.59
N PRO A 640 71.75 20.54 23.05
CA PRO A 640 70.61 19.95 22.34
C PRO A 640 69.49 19.47 23.28
N ARG A 641 68.26 19.46 22.76
CA ARG A 641 67.11 18.81 23.41
C ARG A 641 67.38 17.33 23.61
N GLY A 642 67.08 16.81 24.80
CA GLY A 642 67.33 15.41 25.17
C GLY A 642 68.66 15.17 25.91
N THR A 643 69.41 16.22 26.22
CA THR A 643 70.54 16.16 27.18
C THR A 643 70.06 16.57 28.58
N ALA A 644 70.66 16.01 29.63
CA ALA A 644 70.33 16.34 31.03
C ALA A 644 70.51 17.83 31.35
N ALA A 645 71.45 18.52 30.71
CA ALA A 645 71.72 19.94 30.91
C ALA A 645 70.71 20.88 30.21
N TYR A 646 69.82 20.37 29.34
CA TYR A 646 69.00 21.22 28.47
C TYR A 646 68.03 22.13 29.25
N SER A 647 67.31 21.60 30.24
CA SER A 647 66.34 22.37 31.03
C SER A 647 67.03 23.50 31.81
N GLU A 648 68.10 23.15 32.52
CA GLU A 648 68.94 24.07 33.29
C GLU A 648 69.54 25.17 32.41
N ALA A 649 69.96 24.84 31.19
CA ALA A 649 70.44 25.79 30.20
C ALA A 649 69.35 26.77 29.73
N GLN A 650 68.12 26.31 29.49
CA GLN A 650 67.01 27.18 29.08
C GLN A 650 66.59 28.15 30.20
N GLU A 651 66.63 27.71 31.45
CA GLU A 651 66.41 28.57 32.62
C GLU A 651 67.51 29.62 32.76
N GLN A 652 68.78 29.20 32.69
CA GLN A 652 69.93 30.09 32.74
C GLN A 652 69.91 31.16 31.62
N ILE A 653 69.53 30.77 30.39
CA ILE A 653 69.32 31.67 29.25
C ILE A 653 68.22 32.69 29.53
N ARG A 654 67.14 32.31 30.25
CA ARG A 654 66.05 33.22 30.61
C ARG A 654 66.54 34.27 31.59
N THR A 655 67.16 33.87 32.69
CA THR A 655 67.70 34.79 33.71
C THR A 655 68.70 35.79 33.11
N TRP A 656 69.55 35.33 32.17
CA TRP A 656 70.49 36.21 31.48
C TRP A 656 69.82 37.22 30.53
N ARG A 657 68.68 36.89 29.92
CA ARG A 657 67.90 37.85 29.12
C ARG A 657 67.19 38.88 29.98
N GLU A 658 66.66 38.47 31.12
CA GLU A 658 66.04 39.37 32.12
C GLU A 658 67.07 40.36 32.68
N LEU A 659 68.30 39.89 32.97
CA LEU A 659 69.43 40.76 33.37
C LEU A 659 69.86 41.77 32.30
N LEU A 660 69.79 41.40 31.01
CA LEU A 660 70.12 42.29 29.89
C LEU A 660 69.01 43.31 29.56
N ASN A 661 67.79 43.10 30.07
CA ASN A 661 66.65 43.96 29.83
C ASN A 661 65.70 43.99 31.04
N PRO A 662 66.13 44.56 32.18
CA PRO A 662 65.34 44.58 33.40
C PRO A 662 64.08 45.44 33.25
N GLU A 663 62.95 44.97 33.79
CA GLU A 663 61.69 45.73 33.75
C GLU A 663 61.80 47.05 34.55
N PRO A 664 61.24 48.17 34.04
CA PRO A 664 61.26 49.44 34.76
C PRO A 664 60.48 49.36 36.09
N GLN A 665 61.07 49.87 37.19
CA GLN A 665 60.37 49.94 38.47
C GLN A 665 59.12 50.83 38.40
N PRO A 666 58.01 50.49 39.09
CA PRO A 666 56.80 51.30 39.09
C PRO A 666 57.02 52.71 39.65
N GLN A 667 56.64 53.74 38.90
CA GLN A 667 56.65 55.12 39.38
C GLN A 667 55.49 55.38 40.34
N PHE A 668 55.79 55.98 41.49
CA PHE A 668 54.78 56.53 42.41
C PHE A 668 53.97 57.64 41.73
N GLN A 669 52.64 57.53 41.74
CA GLN A 669 51.74 58.64 41.44
C GLN A 669 51.36 59.38 42.73
N PRO A 670 51.39 60.72 42.77
CA PRO A 670 50.89 61.50 43.91
C PRO A 670 49.34 61.48 43.95
N PRO A 671 48.73 61.65 45.14
CA PRO A 671 47.28 61.59 45.29
C PRO A 671 46.57 62.83 44.71
N PRO A 672 45.33 62.69 44.19
CA PRO A 672 44.53 63.81 43.70
C PRO A 672 43.99 64.70 44.85
N PRO A 673 43.66 65.97 44.58
CA PRO A 673 43.20 66.91 45.59
C PRO A 673 41.78 66.61 46.09
N SER A 674 41.53 66.91 47.38
CA SER A 674 40.23 66.74 48.03
C SER A 674 39.18 67.69 47.47
N THR A 675 37.99 67.18 47.15
CA THR A 675 36.77 67.98 46.97
C THR A 675 35.72 67.49 47.98
N GLN A 676 34.94 68.40 48.56
CA GLN A 676 34.16 68.14 49.78
C GLN A 676 32.85 67.36 49.55
N LEU A 677 32.42 66.71 50.64
CA LEU A 677 31.07 66.26 51.01
C LEU A 677 29.88 66.98 50.32
N PRO A 678 28.76 66.27 50.10
CA PRO A 678 27.74 66.23 51.16
C PRO A 678 27.14 64.84 51.49
N THR A 679 27.15 64.54 52.79
CA THR A 679 26.14 63.86 53.65
C THR A 679 25.28 62.65 53.19
N PRO A 680 24.91 61.75 54.14
CA PRO A 680 24.46 60.39 53.83
C PRO A 680 22.94 60.19 53.82
N LEU A 681 22.49 59.05 53.31
CA LEU A 681 21.38 58.26 53.90
C LEU A 681 21.38 56.80 53.41
N THR A 682 21.87 55.93 54.29
CA THR A 682 21.29 54.64 54.74
C THR A 682 20.13 54.02 53.94
N ILE A 683 20.23 52.73 53.56
CA ILE A 683 19.51 51.59 54.20
C ILE A 683 19.80 50.24 53.49
N GLU A 684 19.92 49.21 54.34
CA GLU A 684 19.79 47.75 54.21
C GLU A 684 19.60 47.05 52.84
N GLY A 685 20.10 45.80 52.77
CA GLY A 685 19.14 44.68 52.76
C GLY A 685 19.49 43.42 51.97
N GLN A 686 19.81 42.35 52.72
CA GLN A 686 19.90 40.92 52.32
C GLN A 686 21.06 40.48 51.42
#